data_AF-A0A497QYN9-F1
#
_entry.id   AF-A0A497QYN9-F1
#
_cell.length_a   1.000
_cell.length_b   1.000
_cell.length_c   1.000
_cell.angle_alpha   90.00
_cell.angle_beta   90.00
_cell.angle_gamma   90.00
#
_symmetry.space_group_name_H-M   'P 1'
#
loop_
_entity.id
_entity.type
_entity.pdbx_description
1 polymer ?
#
loop_
_entity_poly.entity_id
_entity_poly.type
_entity_poly.pdbx_seq_one_letter_code
_entity_poly.pdbx_strand_id
1 'polypeptide(L)'
;MSKRSLVLFSLALTLTLVLTSIGLANGVTYFEDSTNDVFRYEDGTLIAKGDFANEIDVVSVTLIGTELTLNLAADPKTNDGFHSYEIVIVWDNISQTIQNKTEITVGNVDGAPFVDVMTNYLVNATGHPLASQPAPIYNSTQVKNQKLVWEMDVCLYQYTSYVSPMYVNVTTKYTTEIEGKNVLFMDTHLKGETPTPPGIIWNFSTILSVAGTLLVCGFAGYTLGQISVYYFTTNIRSKQTNTIFMAVFVVGLAVLVNFWFWLTPWQILWNVGIFLITIVFGYYWATRGLMRLKFDSPLPENLPIDTEEQLSACIVLSKGESEDYNPLPYIRRFYKKEETNVEQKSKFLQPIELYKMKRQYKKLFKLQAQKAVEFTEKEVKNPYRDISKDITEKLEETFLDYDMYINAYVNDWPTINQVLLTAIARGASNITILNLFTSQSFEYELAINEMKRIDYSKIGLNVKQTDFLGKSKKIQNYLIKKVKASVPEGSDLAKVGVLLISEGQPKEWDSLYPLTEEEEAFKKAITQGLQKAGFQEQNVRPVWLNYRPPQIEDAVQELVASGCQTIIAAITSEPIDGLLTLYTVPTRVEKAISDESITVITIGGWNVDDEIIKVYLSLITDAKALPLEELGKEAEIVLQASKVGATLKEAEDHEEDKHEENKSEDKNEEPSEDK
;
A
#
# COMPACT_ATOMS: atom_id res chain seq x y z
N MET A 1 -13.01 1.72 2.46
CA MET A 1 -13.46 1.38 3.83
C MET A 1 -14.66 2.25 4.14
N SER A 2 -15.84 1.69 4.45
CA SER A 2 -17.01 2.52 4.79
C SER A 2 -16.81 3.19 6.16
N LYS A 3 -17.45 4.34 6.43
CA LYS A 3 -17.41 4.97 7.77
C LYS A 3 -17.78 3.97 8.88
N ARG A 4 -18.69 3.02 8.62
CA ARG A 4 -19.07 1.94 9.55
C ARG A 4 -17.91 0.97 9.84
N SER A 5 -17.09 0.66 8.84
CA SER A 5 -15.92 -0.20 9.00
C SER A 5 -14.84 0.47 9.85
N LEU A 6 -14.69 1.80 9.75
CA LEU A 6 -13.76 2.58 10.57
C LEU A 6 -14.21 2.63 12.04
N VAL A 7 -15.51 2.79 12.28
CA VAL A 7 -16.11 2.79 13.62
C VAL A 7 -15.98 1.42 14.29
N LEU A 8 -16.25 0.33 13.56
CA LEU A 8 -16.08 -1.03 14.08
C LEU A 8 -14.61 -1.35 14.40
N PHE A 9 -13.67 -0.86 13.59
CA PHE A 9 -12.24 -1.01 13.86
C PHE A 9 -11.82 -0.21 15.10
N SER A 10 -12.30 1.03 15.25
CA SER A 10 -12.06 1.85 16.44
C SER A 10 -12.61 1.17 17.70
N LEU A 11 -13.83 0.62 17.65
CA LEU A 11 -14.45 -0.09 18.76
C LEU A 11 -13.68 -1.36 19.14
N ALA A 12 -13.23 -2.15 18.17
CA ALA A 12 -12.42 -3.34 18.41
C ALA A 12 -11.05 -3.01 19.00
N LEU A 13 -10.43 -1.91 18.55
CA LEU A 13 -9.15 -1.44 19.08
C LEU A 13 -9.31 -0.92 20.51
N THR A 14 -10.35 -0.13 20.79
CA THR A 14 -10.66 0.36 22.13
C THR A 14 -10.99 -0.79 23.08
N LEU A 15 -11.78 -1.79 22.65
CA LEU A 15 -12.10 -2.96 23.47
C LEU A 15 -10.84 -3.78 23.78
N THR A 16 -9.94 -3.94 22.80
CA THR A 16 -8.67 -4.64 22.98
C THR A 16 -7.79 -3.90 23.96
N LEU A 17 -7.62 -2.58 23.82
CA LEU A 17 -6.87 -1.72 24.74
C LEU A 17 -7.45 -1.75 26.16
N VAL A 18 -8.78 -1.73 26.30
CA VAL A 18 -9.46 -1.85 27.59
C VAL A 18 -9.15 -3.20 28.23
N LEU A 19 -9.24 -4.30 27.48
CA LEU A 19 -8.94 -5.65 28.00
C LEU A 19 -7.46 -5.82 28.37
N THR A 20 -6.51 -5.25 27.62
CA THR A 20 -5.09 -5.23 28.03
C THR A 20 -4.86 -4.35 29.25
N SER A 21 -5.53 -3.19 29.37
CA SER A 21 -5.42 -2.35 30.57
C SER A 21 -6.04 -2.97 31.82
N ILE A 22 -7.10 -3.79 31.69
CA ILE A 22 -7.65 -4.57 32.80
C ILE A 22 -6.68 -5.70 33.20
N GLY A 23 -5.93 -6.28 32.25
CA GLY A 23 -4.84 -7.21 32.54
C GLY A 23 -3.62 -6.57 33.20
N LEU A 24 -3.32 -5.31 32.85
CA LEU A 24 -2.19 -4.53 33.40
C LEU A 24 -2.52 -3.80 34.71
N ALA A 25 -3.79 -3.62 35.06
CA ALA A 25 -4.21 -3.00 36.32
C ALA A 25 -3.88 -3.84 37.58
N ASN A 26 -3.47 -5.10 37.40
CA ASN A 26 -2.89 -5.94 38.45
C ASN A 26 -1.36 -5.93 38.38
N GLY A 27 -0.77 -4.77 38.68
CA GLY A 27 0.65 -4.61 38.96
C GLY A 27 1.41 -3.92 37.83
N VAL A 28 1.70 -2.63 38.05
CA VAL A 28 3.00 -1.95 37.86
C VAL A 28 2.74 -0.43 37.89
N THR A 29 3.24 0.24 38.92
CA THR A 29 3.45 1.70 38.96
C THR A 29 4.83 2.01 38.39
N TYR A 30 4.90 2.90 37.40
CA TYR A 30 6.15 3.44 36.88
C TYR A 30 6.56 4.67 37.70
N PHE A 31 7.79 4.69 38.21
CA PHE A 31 8.45 5.89 38.74
C PHE A 31 9.53 6.34 37.75
N GLU A 32 9.62 7.64 37.55
CA GLU A 32 10.49 8.34 36.59
C GLU A 32 11.64 9.04 37.34
N ASP A 33 12.82 9.04 36.71
CA ASP A 33 14.09 9.74 37.04
C ASP A 33 14.84 9.45 38.35
N SER A 34 16.13 9.09 38.21
CA SER A 34 17.16 9.40 39.21
C SER A 34 18.43 9.92 38.53
N THR A 35 18.88 11.07 39.02
CA THR A 35 20.13 11.75 38.70
C THR A 35 21.30 11.08 39.41
N ASN A 36 22.46 11.00 38.74
CA ASN A 36 23.71 10.56 39.37
C ASN A 36 24.27 11.68 40.26
N ASP A 37 24.40 11.43 41.56
CA ASP A 37 25.07 12.33 42.49
C ASP A 37 26.40 11.75 42.98
N VAL A 38 27.41 12.64 43.09
CA VAL A 38 28.82 12.30 43.35
C VAL A 38 29.20 12.70 44.77
N PHE A 39 29.78 11.77 45.54
CA PHE A 39 30.36 12.05 46.87
C PHE A 39 31.82 12.52 46.73
N ARG A 40 32.24 13.48 47.56
CA ARG A 40 33.64 13.99 47.58
C ARG A 40 34.26 13.78 48.95
N TYR A 41 35.47 13.24 48.98
CA TYR A 41 36.25 13.00 50.20
C TYR A 41 37.33 14.08 50.34
N GLU A 42 37.23 14.95 51.34
CA GLU A 42 38.27 15.92 51.71
C GLU A 42 38.57 15.80 53.21
N ASP A 43 39.87 15.76 53.55
CA ASP A 43 40.40 15.82 54.92
C ASP A 43 39.75 14.90 55.96
N GLY A 44 39.55 13.63 55.60
CA GLY A 44 39.19 12.56 56.54
C GLY A 44 37.74 12.61 57.03
N THR A 45 36.88 13.42 56.42
CA THR A 45 35.45 13.49 56.73
C THR A 45 34.62 13.47 55.44
N LEU A 46 33.67 12.54 55.34
CA LEU A 46 32.72 12.49 54.21
C LEU A 46 31.60 13.50 54.47
N ILE A 47 31.45 14.53 53.62
CA ILE A 47 30.37 15.51 53.74
C ILE A 47 29.35 15.24 52.62
N ALA A 48 28.15 14.79 52.99
CA ALA A 48 27.01 14.70 52.09
C ALA A 48 26.11 15.93 52.24
N LYS A 49 25.59 16.46 51.13
CA LYS A 49 24.52 17.47 51.15
C LYS A 49 23.53 17.13 50.03
N GLY A 50 22.46 16.44 50.38
CA GLY A 50 21.33 16.11 49.51
C GLY A 50 20.11 15.77 50.35
N ASP A 51 18.93 16.23 49.95
CA ASP A 51 17.66 15.88 50.57
C ASP A 51 17.25 14.47 50.07
N PHE A 52 17.22 13.50 50.96
CA PHE A 52 16.82 12.12 50.64
C PHE A 52 15.31 11.98 50.77
N ALA A 53 14.63 11.70 49.67
CA ALA A 53 13.25 11.23 49.69
C ALA A 53 13.29 9.71 49.53
N ASN A 54 13.47 8.95 50.62
CA ASN A 54 13.04 7.54 50.82
C ASN A 54 13.41 7.01 52.23
N GLU A 55 12.66 6.02 52.73
CA GLU A 55 12.36 5.65 54.13
C GLU A 55 13.47 5.06 55.04
N ILE A 56 14.76 5.18 54.68
CA ILE A 56 15.88 4.82 55.58
C ILE A 56 16.96 5.90 55.49
N ASP A 57 17.22 6.58 56.61
CA ASP A 57 18.30 7.54 56.70
C ASP A 57 19.62 6.84 57.09
N VAL A 58 20.66 7.07 56.29
CA VAL A 58 22.03 6.73 56.68
C VAL A 58 22.50 7.76 57.69
N VAL A 59 22.51 7.39 58.97
CA VAL A 59 22.80 8.34 60.05
C VAL A 59 24.29 8.65 60.13
N SER A 60 25.15 7.64 59.93
CA SER A 60 26.61 7.85 59.82
C SER A 60 27.31 6.65 59.20
N VAL A 61 28.44 6.92 58.54
CA VAL A 61 29.42 5.93 58.11
C VAL A 61 30.73 6.27 58.79
N THR A 62 31.29 5.33 59.57
CA THR A 62 32.58 5.52 60.23
C THR A 62 33.53 4.41 59.82
N LEU A 63 34.69 4.78 59.27
CA LEU A 63 35.78 3.86 59.00
C LEU A 63 36.88 4.07 60.05
N ILE A 64 37.14 3.07 60.88
CA ILE A 64 38.23 3.10 61.87
C ILE A 64 39.17 1.93 61.56
N GLY A 65 40.36 2.24 61.00
CA GLY A 65 41.28 1.21 60.54
C GLY A 65 40.72 0.45 59.33
N THR A 66 40.56 -0.87 59.46
CA THR A 66 39.99 -1.74 58.41
C THR A 66 38.53 -2.12 58.67
N GLU A 67 37.91 -1.61 59.73
CA GLU A 67 36.50 -1.85 60.03
C GLU A 67 35.64 -0.68 59.54
N LEU A 68 34.61 -1.01 58.76
CA LEU A 68 33.56 -0.10 58.32
C LEU A 68 32.30 -0.37 59.15
N THR A 69 31.84 0.65 59.86
CA THR A 69 30.57 0.60 60.60
C THR A 69 29.55 1.51 59.92
N LEU A 70 28.41 0.92 59.53
CA LEU A 70 27.26 1.61 58.95
C LEU A 70 26.14 1.66 60.00
N ASN A 71 25.71 2.86 60.39
CA ASN A 71 24.55 3.04 61.26
C ASN A 71 23.36 3.54 60.43
N LEU A 72 22.34 2.69 60.31
CA LEU A 72 21.11 2.98 59.58
C LEU A 72 19.95 3.17 60.57
N ALA A 73 19.08 4.15 60.33
CA ALA A 73 17.83 4.30 61.06
C ALA A 73 16.65 4.17 60.09
N ALA A 74 15.73 3.25 60.38
CA ALA A 74 14.47 3.12 59.64
C ALA A 74 13.38 4.00 60.28
N ASP A 75 12.54 4.65 59.46
CA ASP A 75 11.40 5.42 59.96
C ASP A 75 10.35 4.45 60.57
N PRO A 76 9.98 4.58 61.86
CA PRO A 76 9.05 3.66 62.51
C PRO A 76 7.61 3.68 61.96
N LYS A 77 7.28 4.51 60.95
CA LYS A 77 5.92 4.63 60.40
C LYS A 77 5.59 3.71 59.22
N THR A 78 6.54 3.00 58.63
CA THR A 78 6.26 2.04 57.54
C THR A 78 6.59 0.61 57.98
N ASN A 79 5.57 -0.07 58.53
CA ASN A 79 5.72 -1.40 59.13
C ASN A 79 4.75 -2.42 58.51
N ASP A 80 4.70 -2.47 57.17
CA ASP A 80 3.93 -3.46 56.41
C ASP A 80 4.78 -4.03 55.26
N GLY A 81 5.82 -4.82 55.59
CA GLY A 81 6.57 -5.59 54.57
C GLY A 81 7.91 -6.14 55.05
N PHE A 82 8.20 -7.40 54.74
CA PHE A 82 9.57 -7.93 54.83
C PHE A 82 10.38 -7.35 53.66
N HIS A 83 11.38 -6.54 53.97
CA HIS A 83 12.33 -6.05 52.97
C HIS A 83 13.70 -6.71 53.18
N SER A 84 14.19 -7.38 52.15
CA SER A 84 15.57 -7.85 52.08
C SER A 84 16.40 -6.82 51.32
N TYR A 85 17.48 -6.33 51.92
CA TYR A 85 18.43 -5.45 51.28
C TYR A 85 19.77 -6.17 51.13
N GLU A 86 20.36 -6.08 49.94
CA GLU A 86 21.73 -6.53 49.70
C GLU A 86 22.64 -5.30 49.68
N ILE A 87 23.64 -5.28 50.55
CA ILE A 87 24.68 -4.23 50.55
C ILE A 87 25.87 -4.78 49.79
N VAL A 88 26.09 -4.25 48.58
CA VAL A 88 27.26 -4.60 47.77
C VAL A 88 28.34 -3.56 48.00
N ILE A 89 29.44 -3.96 48.63
CA ILE A 89 30.65 -3.13 48.75
C ILE A 89 31.58 -3.53 47.61
N VAL A 90 31.80 -2.63 46.66
CA VAL A 90 32.74 -2.84 45.56
C VAL A 90 34.09 -2.25 45.95
N TRP A 91 35.15 -3.07 45.93
CA TRP A 91 36.52 -2.62 46.11
C TRP A 91 37.30 -2.83 44.81
N ASP A 92 37.81 -1.75 44.24
CA ASP A 92 38.63 -1.80 43.03
C ASP A 92 40.12 -1.96 43.36
N ASN A 93 40.76 -2.93 42.71
CA ASN A 93 42.20 -3.21 42.68
C ASN A 93 42.88 -3.73 43.98
N ILE A 94 42.85 -5.05 44.18
CA ILE A 94 43.88 -5.76 44.96
C ILE A 94 44.40 -6.97 44.18
N SER A 95 45.60 -6.86 43.61
CA SER A 95 46.39 -7.99 43.12
C SER A 95 47.36 -8.45 44.21
N GLN A 96 46.88 -9.23 45.19
CA GLN A 96 47.70 -10.16 45.98
C GLN A 96 46.83 -11.04 46.88
N THR A 97 47.18 -12.32 46.94
CA THR A 97 46.48 -13.36 47.71
C THR A 97 46.55 -13.07 49.21
N ILE A 98 45.44 -12.65 49.80
CA ILE A 98 45.26 -12.63 51.25
C ILE A 98 44.14 -13.62 51.59
N GLN A 99 44.49 -14.76 52.17
CA GLN A 99 43.54 -15.61 52.88
C GLN A 99 43.34 -15.02 54.27
N ASN A 100 42.37 -14.12 54.42
CA ASN A 100 41.88 -13.73 55.74
C ASN A 100 40.38 -13.97 55.80
N LYS A 101 39.99 -14.63 56.89
CA LYS A 101 38.63 -14.98 57.27
C LYS A 101 38.00 -13.73 57.88
N THR A 102 37.06 -13.09 57.18
CA THR A 102 36.27 -11.99 57.74
C THR A 102 35.20 -12.59 58.66
N GLU A 103 35.28 -12.33 59.97
CA GLU A 103 34.19 -12.62 60.91
C GLU A 103 33.33 -11.37 61.06
N ILE A 104 32.07 -11.44 60.62
CA ILE A 104 31.08 -10.39 60.84
C ILE A 104 30.36 -10.73 62.15
N THR A 105 30.47 -9.87 63.15
CA THR A 105 29.72 -10.02 64.40
C THR A 105 28.54 -9.05 64.35
N VAL A 106 27.31 -9.58 64.25
CA VAL A 106 26.09 -8.76 64.35
C VAL A 106 25.67 -8.74 65.81
N GLY A 107 25.82 -7.60 66.47
CA GLY A 107 25.26 -7.36 67.80
C GLY A 107 23.80 -6.93 67.66
N ASN A 108 22.88 -7.67 68.28
CA ASN A 108 21.46 -7.29 68.32
C ASN A 108 21.23 -6.27 69.45
N VAL A 109 20.53 -5.18 69.14
CA VAL A 109 20.06 -4.20 70.14
C VAL A 109 18.58 -4.49 70.39
N ASP A 110 18.21 -4.67 71.66
CA ASP A 110 16.89 -5.15 72.08
C ASP A 110 15.73 -4.44 71.37
N GLY A 111 14.92 -5.22 70.62
CA GLY A 111 13.61 -4.79 70.11
C GLY A 111 13.41 -4.73 68.59
N ALA A 112 14.37 -5.15 67.74
CA ALA A 112 14.22 -5.16 66.29
C ALA A 112 14.09 -6.59 65.68
N PRO A 113 13.36 -6.78 64.55
CA PRO A 113 13.22 -8.08 63.90
C PRO A 113 14.54 -8.59 63.28
N PHE A 114 14.71 -9.91 63.27
CA PHE A 114 15.88 -10.63 62.74
C PHE A 114 16.24 -10.21 61.30
N VAL A 115 17.51 -9.86 61.08
CA VAL A 115 18.10 -9.69 59.74
C VAL A 115 18.85 -10.97 59.39
N ASP A 116 18.40 -11.66 58.34
CA ASP A 116 19.05 -12.86 57.82
C ASP A 116 20.06 -12.44 56.73
N VAL A 117 21.33 -12.78 56.91
CA VAL A 117 22.42 -12.39 56.01
C VAL A 117 22.78 -13.59 55.13
N MET A 118 22.39 -13.55 53.85
CA MET A 118 22.82 -14.55 52.88
C MET A 118 24.26 -14.30 52.42
N THR A 119 24.98 -15.38 52.17
CA THR A 119 26.42 -15.45 51.87
C THR A 119 26.81 -14.73 50.57
N ASN A 120 27.85 -13.89 50.62
CA ASN A 120 28.34 -13.09 49.49
C ASN A 120 28.94 -13.93 48.35
N TYR A 121 28.64 -13.54 47.10
CA TYR A 121 29.36 -13.96 45.90
C TYR A 121 30.31 -12.85 45.42
N LEU A 122 31.58 -13.17 45.20
CA LEU A 122 32.54 -12.27 44.57
C LEU A 122 32.35 -12.31 43.04
N VAL A 123 32.05 -11.17 42.44
CA VAL A 123 31.93 -10.98 40.98
C VAL A 123 33.04 -10.02 40.53
N ASN A 124 33.72 -10.29 39.42
CA ASN A 124 34.70 -9.32 38.88
C ASN A 124 33.99 -8.19 38.11
N ALA A 125 34.69 -7.07 37.89
CA ALA A 125 34.20 -5.83 37.26
C ALA A 125 33.62 -5.95 35.82
N THR A 126 33.54 -7.15 35.23
CA THR A 126 32.91 -7.39 33.92
C THR A 126 31.66 -8.29 33.97
N GLY A 127 31.17 -8.65 35.16
CA GLY A 127 29.83 -9.22 35.34
C GLY A 127 29.63 -10.67 34.87
N HIS A 128 30.69 -11.48 34.76
CA HIS A 128 30.58 -12.90 34.42
C HIS A 128 30.98 -13.82 35.59
N PRO A 129 30.21 -14.90 35.87
CA PRO A 129 30.59 -15.91 36.86
C PRO A 129 31.82 -16.70 36.36
N LEU A 130 32.85 -16.82 37.21
CA LEU A 130 34.09 -17.54 36.93
C LEU A 130 33.83 -19.05 36.81
N ALA A 131 33.75 -19.57 35.58
CA ALA A 131 33.80 -21.00 35.33
C ALA A 131 35.25 -21.52 35.47
N SER A 132 35.40 -22.58 36.27
CA SER A 132 36.66 -23.26 36.55
C SER A 132 37.28 -23.89 35.30
N GLN A 133 38.42 -23.36 34.84
CA GLN A 133 39.38 -24.13 34.04
C GLN A 133 40.79 -23.90 34.58
N PRO A 134 41.65 -24.94 34.61
CA PRO A 134 42.98 -24.84 35.17
C PRO A 134 43.92 -24.08 34.22
N ALA A 135 44.53 -23.01 34.75
CA ALA A 135 45.56 -22.24 34.05
C ALA A 135 46.88 -23.02 33.94
N PRO A 136 47.64 -22.91 32.84
CA PRO A 136 49.05 -23.22 32.83
C PRO A 136 49.86 -22.07 33.44
N ILE A 137 50.82 -22.46 34.29
CA ILE A 137 51.73 -21.60 35.03
C ILE A 137 52.73 -20.95 34.07
N TYR A 138 52.77 -19.61 34.05
CA TYR A 138 53.95 -18.86 33.62
C TYR A 138 54.38 -17.90 34.73
N ASN A 139 55.64 -18.06 35.15
CA ASN A 139 56.35 -17.17 36.05
C ASN A 139 56.73 -15.88 35.33
N SER A 140 56.49 -14.72 35.94
CA SER A 140 57.51 -13.67 36.05
C SER A 140 57.08 -12.50 36.95
N THR A 141 57.80 -12.38 38.07
CA THR A 141 58.56 -11.21 38.54
C THR A 141 57.89 -9.85 38.83
N GLN A 142 58.21 -9.38 40.03
CA GLN A 142 57.87 -8.14 40.71
C GLN A 142 58.02 -6.84 39.91
N VAL A 143 57.10 -5.89 40.16
CA VAL A 143 57.40 -4.45 40.22
C VAL A 143 56.68 -3.83 41.42
N LYS A 144 57.43 -3.03 42.19
CA LYS A 144 57.05 -2.30 43.41
C LYS A 144 56.50 -0.90 43.08
N ASN A 145 55.66 -0.42 44.00
CA ASN A 145 55.37 0.98 44.35
C ASN A 145 54.63 1.86 43.32
N GLN A 146 53.29 1.88 43.41
CA GLN A 146 52.51 3.08 43.12
C GLN A 146 51.43 3.31 44.20
N LYS A 147 51.21 4.59 44.51
CA LYS A 147 50.29 5.12 45.50
C LYS A 147 48.87 5.07 44.92
N LEU A 148 47.98 4.28 45.51
CA LEU A 148 46.58 4.13 45.07
C LEU A 148 45.68 5.08 45.88
N VAL A 149 44.92 5.90 45.15
CA VAL A 149 43.76 6.66 45.63
C VAL A 149 42.54 5.77 45.40
N TRP A 150 41.67 5.64 46.40
CA TRP A 150 40.48 4.78 46.32
C TRP A 150 39.24 5.66 46.09
N GLU A 151 38.51 5.39 45.00
CA GLU A 151 37.12 5.81 44.84
C GLU A 151 36.24 4.60 45.18
N MET A 152 35.15 4.82 45.91
CA MET A 152 34.22 3.76 46.30
C MET A 152 32.81 4.20 45.95
N ASP A 153 32.21 3.49 45.00
CA ASP A 153 30.80 3.67 44.62
C ASP A 153 29.95 2.68 45.41
N VAL A 154 28.88 3.18 46.05
CA VAL A 154 27.90 2.36 46.75
C VAL A 154 26.56 2.47 46.01
N CYS A 155 26.06 1.34 45.50
CA CYS A 155 24.75 1.25 44.86
C CYS A 155 23.81 0.37 45.70
N LEU A 156 22.59 0.83 45.92
CA LEU A 156 21.51 0.07 46.57
C LEU A 156 20.50 -0.37 45.50
N TYR A 157 20.20 -1.67 45.45
CA TYR A 157 19.18 -2.23 44.56
C TYR A 157 18.03 -2.84 45.37
N GLN A 158 16.80 -2.57 44.93
CA GLN A 158 15.59 -3.16 45.50
C GLN A 158 14.96 -4.09 44.47
N TYR A 159 14.76 -5.38 44.82
CA TYR A 159 14.08 -6.34 43.95
C TYR A 159 12.82 -6.90 44.63
N THR A 160 11.75 -7.05 43.85
CA THR A 160 10.59 -7.87 44.19
C THR A 160 10.69 -9.17 43.39
N SER A 161 10.77 -10.33 44.05
CA SER A 161 10.79 -11.63 43.38
C SER A 161 9.71 -12.56 43.93
N TYR A 162 8.98 -13.23 43.02
CA TYR A 162 8.11 -14.36 43.31
C TYR A 162 8.91 -15.64 43.11
N VAL A 163 9.23 -16.35 44.19
CA VAL A 163 9.93 -17.64 44.14
C VAL A 163 8.89 -18.77 44.05
N SER A 164 9.02 -19.64 43.04
CA SER A 164 8.28 -20.91 42.97
C SER A 164 8.62 -21.82 44.15
N PRO A 165 7.72 -22.67 44.65
CA PRO A 165 7.98 -23.48 45.82
C PRO A 165 9.11 -24.48 45.54
N MET A 166 10.28 -24.23 46.15
CA MET A 166 11.34 -25.21 46.30
C MET A 166 10.88 -26.19 47.39
N TYR A 167 10.70 -27.46 47.05
CA TYR A 167 10.41 -28.49 48.05
C TYR A 167 11.67 -28.72 48.90
N VAL A 168 11.68 -28.14 50.09
CA VAL A 168 12.70 -28.39 51.10
C VAL A 168 12.42 -29.76 51.74
N ASN A 169 13.27 -30.75 51.45
CA ASN A 169 13.29 -31.99 52.19
C ASN A 169 13.84 -31.71 53.60
N VAL A 170 12.93 -31.58 54.57
CA VAL A 170 13.30 -31.47 55.99
C VAL A 170 13.54 -32.87 56.53
N THR A 171 14.82 -33.27 56.61
CA THR A 171 15.22 -34.48 57.32
C THR A 171 15.41 -34.14 58.79
N THR A 172 14.37 -34.34 59.61
CA THR A 172 14.44 -34.10 61.05
C THR A 172 15.25 -35.21 61.73
N LYS A 173 16.42 -34.87 62.26
CA LYS A 173 17.23 -35.77 63.10
C LYS A 173 16.90 -35.50 64.56
N TYR A 174 16.39 -36.50 65.27
CA TYR A 174 16.28 -36.47 66.72
C TYR A 174 17.42 -37.29 67.31
N THR A 175 18.20 -36.66 68.19
CA THR A 175 19.22 -37.31 69.00
C THR A 175 18.65 -37.33 70.41
N THR A 176 18.33 -38.51 70.94
CA THR A 176 17.95 -38.68 72.34
C THR A 176 19.01 -39.53 73.03
N GLU A 177 19.59 -38.96 74.07
CA GLU A 177 20.61 -39.58 74.91
C GLU A 177 19.94 -40.49 75.93
N ILE A 178 20.18 -41.80 75.83
CA ILE A 178 19.81 -42.77 76.85
C ILE A 178 21.10 -43.51 77.23
N GLU A 179 21.53 -43.36 78.47
CA GLU A 179 22.64 -44.08 79.11
C GLU A 179 24.04 -43.92 78.47
N GLY A 180 24.42 -42.67 78.13
CA GLY A 180 25.83 -42.30 77.95
C GLY A 180 26.54 -42.87 76.71
N LYS A 181 25.80 -43.33 75.70
CA LYS A 181 26.33 -43.61 74.34
C LYS A 181 25.32 -43.19 73.28
N ASN A 182 25.73 -42.30 72.37
CA ASN A 182 24.94 -41.92 71.20
C ASN A 182 24.98 -43.05 70.14
N VAL A 183 23.82 -43.67 69.87
CA VAL A 183 23.64 -44.62 68.75
C VAL A 183 22.51 -44.12 67.87
N LEU A 184 22.81 -43.98 66.57
CA LEU A 184 21.92 -43.43 65.55
C LEU A 184 21.14 -44.58 64.88
N PHE A 185 19.81 -44.55 64.94
CA PHE A 185 18.95 -45.47 64.17
C PHE A 185 18.23 -44.68 63.07
N MET A 186 18.40 -45.12 61.82
CA MET A 186 17.61 -44.67 60.67
C MET A 186 16.65 -45.80 60.30
N ASP A 187 15.35 -45.53 60.37
CA ASP A 187 14.31 -46.42 59.88
C ASP A 187 13.58 -45.73 58.72
N THR A 188 13.57 -46.35 57.55
CA THR A 188 12.91 -45.85 56.34
C THR A 188 11.90 -46.88 55.85
N HIS A 189 10.65 -46.71 56.24
CA HIS A 189 9.51 -47.41 55.66
C HIS A 189 8.86 -46.54 54.57
N LEU A 190 9.21 -46.80 53.29
CA LEU A 190 8.47 -46.30 52.13
C LEU A 190 7.39 -47.32 51.74
N LYS A 191 6.12 -46.98 51.97
CA LYS A 191 4.96 -47.66 51.35
C LYS A 191 4.71 -46.99 49.99
N GLY A 192 4.83 -47.77 48.93
CA GLY A 192 4.60 -47.33 47.57
C GLY A 192 3.12 -47.13 47.26
N GLU A 193 2.76 -45.90 46.90
CA GLU A 193 1.59 -45.60 46.08
C GLU A 193 2.10 -45.28 44.68
N THR A 194 1.65 -46.05 43.69
CA THR A 194 1.93 -45.77 42.28
C THR A 194 1.31 -44.43 41.90
N PRO A 195 2.09 -43.43 41.44
CA PRO A 195 1.53 -42.15 41.05
C PRO A 195 0.61 -42.37 39.85
N THR A 196 -0.66 -42.01 40.01
CA THR A 196 -1.55 -41.80 38.87
C THR A 196 -0.90 -40.74 37.98
N PRO A 197 -0.83 -40.94 36.65
CA PRO A 197 -0.24 -39.93 35.77
C PRO A 197 -0.98 -38.61 36.02
N PRO A 198 -0.27 -37.50 36.29
CA PRO A 198 -0.90 -36.25 36.63
C PRO A 198 -1.87 -35.90 35.52
N GLY A 199 -3.17 -35.93 35.84
CA GLY A 199 -4.21 -35.49 34.92
C GLY A 199 -3.82 -34.08 34.51
N ILE A 200 -3.70 -33.85 33.20
CA ILE A 200 -3.36 -32.54 32.66
C ILE A 200 -4.57 -31.64 32.92
N ILE A 201 -4.64 -31.07 34.13
CA ILE A 201 -5.62 -30.04 34.49
C ILE A 201 -5.09 -28.76 33.87
N TRP A 202 -5.47 -28.51 32.61
CA TRP A 202 -5.25 -27.22 32.00
C TRP A 202 -6.03 -26.17 32.79
N ASN A 203 -5.32 -25.28 33.47
CA ASN A 203 -5.95 -24.12 34.10
C ASN A 203 -6.70 -23.32 33.01
N PHE A 204 -7.93 -22.91 33.32
CA PHE A 204 -8.79 -22.16 32.41
C PHE A 204 -8.11 -20.88 31.87
N SER A 205 -7.24 -20.26 32.68
CA SER A 205 -6.42 -19.11 32.28
C SER A 205 -5.45 -19.43 31.13
N THR A 206 -4.84 -20.61 31.12
CA THR A 206 -3.94 -21.06 30.03
C THR A 206 -4.71 -21.25 28.74
N ILE A 207 -5.92 -21.82 28.81
CA ILE A 207 -6.79 -22.00 27.65
C ILE A 207 -7.20 -20.63 27.08
N LEU A 208 -7.60 -19.69 27.94
CA LEU A 208 -8.00 -18.34 27.53
C LEU A 208 -6.83 -17.57 26.90
N SER A 209 -5.63 -17.69 27.47
CA SER A 209 -4.40 -17.07 26.95
C SER A 209 -4.02 -17.62 25.57
N VAL A 210 -4.07 -18.94 25.39
CA VAL A 210 -3.81 -19.59 24.09
C VAL A 210 -4.85 -19.13 23.07
N ALA A 211 -6.15 -19.20 23.41
CA ALA A 211 -7.22 -18.77 22.50
C ALA A 211 -7.10 -17.29 22.11
N GLY A 212 -6.80 -16.42 23.08
CA GLY A 212 -6.59 -14.99 22.84
C GLY A 212 -5.42 -14.74 21.89
N THR A 213 -4.30 -15.43 22.10
CA THR A 213 -3.13 -15.30 21.23
C THR A 213 -3.41 -15.77 19.80
N LEU A 214 -4.06 -16.94 19.64
CA LEU A 214 -4.42 -17.47 18.33
C LEU A 214 -5.38 -16.51 17.58
N LEU A 215 -6.31 -15.87 18.29
CA LEU A 215 -7.24 -14.88 17.72
C LEU A 215 -6.50 -13.62 17.26
N VAL A 216 -5.61 -13.07 18.10
CA VAL A 216 -4.79 -11.90 17.75
C VAL A 216 -3.89 -12.20 16.54
N CYS A 217 -3.18 -13.33 16.55
CA CYS A 217 -2.38 -13.78 15.41
C CYS A 217 -3.25 -13.98 14.16
N GLY A 218 -4.42 -14.60 14.31
CA GLY A 218 -5.36 -14.81 13.23
C GLY A 218 -5.81 -13.50 12.59
N PHE A 219 -6.24 -12.53 13.40
CA PHE A 219 -6.70 -11.21 12.96
C PHE A 219 -5.58 -10.37 12.34
N ALA A 220 -4.39 -10.37 12.96
CA ALA A 220 -3.21 -9.67 12.45
C ALA A 220 -2.79 -10.22 11.08
N GLY A 221 -2.72 -11.55 10.95
CA GLY A 221 -2.39 -12.20 9.68
C GLY A 221 -3.42 -11.90 8.60
N TYR A 222 -4.71 -12.04 8.91
CA TYR A 222 -5.81 -11.69 7.99
C TYR A 222 -5.70 -10.24 7.49
N THR A 223 -5.50 -9.29 8.40
CA THR A 223 -5.36 -7.87 8.09
C THR A 223 -4.14 -7.62 7.20
N LEU A 224 -2.99 -8.24 7.50
CA LEU A 224 -1.79 -8.12 6.69
C LEU A 224 -1.97 -8.66 5.27
N GLY A 225 -2.67 -9.79 5.13
CA GLY A 225 -3.06 -10.34 3.84
C GLY A 225 -3.92 -9.39 3.01
N GLN A 226 -4.93 -8.77 3.63
CA GLN A 226 -5.76 -7.77 2.97
C GLN A 226 -4.97 -6.53 2.54
N ILE A 227 -4.14 -5.98 3.44
CA ILE A 227 -3.37 -4.77 3.12
C ILE A 227 -2.36 -5.03 2.01
N SER A 228 -1.81 -6.25 1.92
CA SER A 228 -0.91 -6.62 0.81
C SER A 228 -1.60 -6.46 -0.55
N VAL A 229 -2.85 -6.91 -0.69
CA VAL A 229 -3.65 -6.70 -1.92
C VAL A 229 -3.87 -5.21 -2.17
N TYR A 230 -4.24 -4.44 -1.15
CA TYR A 230 -4.41 -2.99 -1.29
C TYR A 230 -3.11 -2.31 -1.72
N TYR A 231 -1.97 -2.64 -1.11
CA TYR A 231 -0.67 -2.11 -1.48
C TYR A 231 -0.35 -2.37 -2.97
N PHE A 232 -0.68 -3.55 -3.47
CA PHE A 232 -0.47 -3.91 -4.87
C PHE A 232 -1.38 -3.15 -5.84
N THR A 233 -2.54 -2.67 -5.38
CA THR A 233 -3.64 -2.27 -6.27
C THR A 233 -4.09 -0.82 -6.12
N THR A 234 -3.78 -0.15 -5.01
CA THR A 234 -4.14 1.26 -4.78
C THR A 234 -3.20 2.23 -5.48
N ASN A 235 -3.69 3.44 -5.73
CA ASN A 235 -2.96 4.52 -6.37
C ASN A 235 -1.64 4.85 -5.63
N ILE A 236 -0.59 5.06 -6.41
CA ILE A 236 0.80 5.38 -6.03
C ILE A 236 0.87 6.60 -5.10
N ARG A 237 -0.03 7.57 -5.29
CA ARG A 237 0.00 8.87 -4.59
C ARG A 237 -0.50 8.84 -3.16
N SER A 238 -1.13 7.76 -2.73
CA SER A 238 -1.55 7.61 -1.33
C SER A 238 -0.35 7.34 -0.41
N LYS A 239 0.54 8.32 -0.23
CA LYS A 239 1.62 8.28 0.77
C LYS A 239 1.06 7.87 2.13
N GLN A 240 -0.12 8.38 2.47
CA GLN A 240 -0.88 8.00 3.67
C GLN A 240 -1.14 6.50 3.76
N THR A 241 -1.52 5.83 2.67
CA THR A 241 -1.79 4.38 2.69
C THR A 241 -0.52 3.56 2.92
N ASN A 242 0.62 3.99 2.35
CA ASN A 242 1.91 3.33 2.63
C ASN A 242 2.38 3.56 4.07
N THR A 243 2.20 4.76 4.61
CA THR A 243 2.53 5.05 6.02
C THR A 243 1.62 4.27 6.98
N ILE A 244 0.31 4.22 6.69
CA ILE A 244 -0.64 3.40 7.45
C ILE A 244 -0.25 1.93 7.39
N PHE A 245 0.17 1.42 6.22
CA PHE A 245 0.66 0.05 6.10
C PHE A 245 1.88 -0.22 6.98
N MET A 246 2.89 0.65 6.92
CA MET A 246 4.09 0.51 7.76
C MET A 246 3.75 0.58 9.25
N ALA A 247 2.84 1.49 9.64
CA ALA A 247 2.39 1.61 11.02
C ALA A 247 1.68 0.33 11.49
N VAL A 248 0.72 -0.18 10.71
CA VAL A 248 0.00 -1.43 11.04
C VAL A 248 0.95 -2.63 11.09
N PHE A 249 1.92 -2.69 10.18
CA PHE A 249 2.92 -3.75 10.16
C PHE A 249 3.83 -3.70 11.39
N VAL A 250 4.35 -2.52 11.74
CA VAL A 250 5.23 -2.33 12.92
C VAL A 250 4.46 -2.63 14.20
N VAL A 251 3.22 -2.16 14.34
CA VAL A 251 2.37 -2.46 15.50
C VAL A 251 2.08 -3.95 15.58
N GLY A 252 1.74 -4.60 14.46
CA GLY A 252 1.52 -6.04 14.41
C GLY A 252 2.76 -6.85 14.81
N LEU A 253 3.94 -6.40 14.39
CA LEU A 253 5.22 -7.02 14.74
C LEU A 253 5.56 -6.82 16.22
N ALA A 254 5.36 -5.62 16.76
CA ALA A 254 5.59 -5.32 18.17
C ALA A 254 4.68 -6.16 19.08
N VAL A 255 3.41 -6.32 18.70
CA VAL A 255 2.47 -7.22 19.40
C VAL A 255 2.98 -8.66 19.37
N LEU A 256 3.39 -9.17 18.20
CA LEU A 256 3.95 -10.52 18.06
C LEU A 256 5.20 -10.74 18.93
N VAL A 257 6.12 -9.77 18.97
CA VAL A 257 7.35 -9.85 19.78
C VAL A 257 7.03 -9.86 21.27
N ASN A 258 6.08 -9.03 21.71
CA ASN A 258 5.68 -8.99 23.12
C ASN A 258 5.09 -10.35 23.55
N PHE A 259 4.24 -10.96 22.71
CA PHE A 259 3.71 -12.30 22.98
C PHE A 259 4.78 -13.41 22.95
N TRP A 260 5.86 -13.23 22.20
CA TRP A 260 6.91 -14.25 22.04
C TRP A 260 7.58 -14.66 23.35
N PHE A 261 7.74 -13.73 24.30
CA PHE A 261 8.42 -14.00 25.58
C PHE A 261 7.60 -14.85 26.56
N TRP A 262 6.29 -15.00 26.32
CA TRP A 262 5.36 -15.63 27.27
C TRP A 262 4.86 -17.00 26.79
N LEU A 263 5.33 -17.48 25.65
CA LEU A 263 4.80 -18.67 24.98
C LEU A 263 5.79 -19.82 24.96
N THR A 264 5.28 -21.02 25.15
CA THR A 264 6.06 -22.26 24.95
C THR A 264 6.42 -22.42 23.46
N PRO A 265 7.53 -23.11 23.12
CA PRO A 265 7.95 -23.33 21.73
C PRO A 265 6.87 -23.92 20.82
N TRP A 266 6.02 -24.79 21.36
CA TRP A 266 4.90 -25.39 20.62
C TRP A 266 3.80 -24.38 20.30
N GLN A 267 3.46 -23.49 21.24
CA GLN A 267 2.47 -22.43 21.00
C GLN A 267 2.97 -21.44 19.94
N ILE A 268 4.27 -21.14 19.93
CA ILE A 268 4.90 -20.31 18.91
C ILE A 268 4.67 -20.91 17.51
N LEU A 269 4.94 -22.21 17.34
CA LEU A 269 4.76 -22.89 16.05
C LEU A 269 3.30 -22.84 15.57
N TRP A 270 2.33 -23.05 16.46
CA TRP A 270 0.90 -22.92 16.14
C TRP A 270 0.51 -21.48 15.78
N ASN A 271 0.98 -20.48 16.53
CA ASN A 271 0.70 -19.08 16.26
C ASN A 271 1.27 -18.64 14.91
N VAL A 272 2.50 -19.04 14.58
CA VAL A 272 3.11 -18.79 13.27
C VAL A 272 2.31 -19.48 12.16
N GLY A 273 1.93 -20.75 12.35
CA GLY A 273 1.11 -21.49 11.40
C GLY A 273 -0.23 -20.81 11.12
N ILE A 274 -0.97 -20.43 12.16
CA ILE A 274 -2.25 -19.73 12.04
C ILE A 274 -2.07 -18.36 11.40
N PHE A 275 -1.06 -17.59 11.81
CA PHE A 275 -0.75 -16.28 11.22
C PHE A 275 -0.51 -16.38 9.71
N LEU A 276 0.29 -17.36 9.25
CA LEU A 276 0.53 -17.57 7.82
C LEU A 276 -0.73 -18.00 7.07
N ILE A 277 -1.52 -18.92 7.63
CA ILE A 277 -2.79 -19.35 7.04
C ILE A 277 -3.76 -18.17 6.91
N THR A 278 -3.87 -17.34 7.95
CA THR A 278 -4.77 -16.18 7.91
C THR A 278 -4.28 -15.08 6.99
N ILE A 279 -2.96 -14.90 6.78
CA ILE A 279 -2.43 -14.05 5.71
C ILE A 279 -2.94 -14.50 4.34
N VAL A 280 -2.79 -15.80 4.03
CA VAL A 280 -3.25 -16.34 2.74
C VAL A 280 -4.76 -16.17 2.60
N PHE A 281 -5.53 -16.41 3.67
CA PHE A 281 -6.98 -16.24 3.67
C PHE A 281 -7.40 -14.77 3.48
N GLY A 282 -6.76 -13.84 4.19
CA GLY A 282 -7.01 -12.40 4.07
C GLY A 282 -6.65 -11.86 2.69
N TYR A 283 -5.52 -12.30 2.15
CA TYR A 283 -5.12 -11.98 0.78
C TYR A 283 -6.12 -12.50 -0.25
N TYR A 284 -6.55 -13.76 -0.13
CA TYR A 284 -7.55 -14.35 -1.01
C TYR A 284 -8.88 -13.60 -0.94
N TRP A 285 -9.35 -13.25 0.27
CA TRP A 285 -10.60 -12.50 0.45
C TRP A 285 -10.54 -11.09 -0.15
N ALA A 286 -9.46 -10.36 0.10
CA ALA A 286 -9.26 -9.04 -0.49
C ALA A 286 -9.12 -9.10 -2.01
N THR A 287 -8.44 -10.12 -2.55
CA THR A 287 -8.34 -10.35 -3.99
C THR A 287 -9.73 -10.59 -4.59
N ARG A 288 -10.55 -11.44 -3.96
CA ARG A 288 -11.94 -11.66 -4.39
C ARG A 288 -12.77 -10.37 -4.33
N GLY A 289 -12.58 -9.54 -3.31
CA GLY A 289 -13.24 -8.24 -3.17
C GLY A 289 -12.82 -7.24 -4.25
N LEU A 290 -11.52 -7.15 -4.53
CA LEU A 290 -10.96 -6.33 -5.60
C LEU A 290 -11.50 -6.76 -6.96
N MET A 291 -11.52 -8.06 -7.24
CA MET A 291 -12.01 -8.54 -8.52
C MET A 291 -13.48 -8.18 -8.70
N ARG A 292 -14.32 -8.27 -7.66
CA ARG A 292 -15.73 -7.85 -7.70
C ARG A 292 -15.97 -6.36 -7.94
N LEU A 293 -14.94 -5.52 -8.01
CA LEU A 293 -15.12 -4.12 -8.38
C LEU A 293 -15.62 -4.05 -9.83
N LYS A 294 -16.88 -3.64 -9.97
CA LYS A 294 -17.43 -3.27 -11.26
C LYS A 294 -17.05 -1.83 -11.54
N PHE A 295 -16.64 -1.56 -12.77
CA PHE A 295 -16.58 -0.21 -13.29
C PHE A 295 -17.99 0.07 -13.81
N ASP A 296 -18.84 0.52 -12.89
CA ASP A 296 -20.19 0.95 -13.21
C ASP A 296 -20.13 2.46 -13.42
N SER A 297 -20.46 2.89 -14.64
CA SER A 297 -20.78 4.28 -14.91
C SER A 297 -22.02 4.65 -14.12
N PRO A 298 -21.96 5.56 -13.13
CA PRO A 298 -23.18 6.08 -12.54
C PRO A 298 -23.94 6.76 -13.66
N LEU A 299 -25.16 6.31 -13.89
CA LEU A 299 -26.08 6.91 -14.83
C LEU A 299 -27.06 7.77 -14.03
N PRO A 300 -27.30 9.03 -14.43
CA PRO A 300 -28.32 9.85 -13.81
C PRO A 300 -29.70 9.19 -13.99
N GLU A 301 -30.50 9.13 -12.92
CA GLU A 301 -31.84 8.52 -12.96
C GLU A 301 -32.84 9.34 -13.77
N ASN A 302 -32.68 10.67 -13.81
CA ASN A 302 -33.53 11.59 -14.56
C ASN A 302 -32.67 12.63 -15.28
N LEU A 303 -32.86 12.78 -16.59
CA LEU A 303 -32.27 13.86 -17.36
C LEU A 303 -33.42 14.70 -17.93
N PRO A 304 -33.60 15.95 -17.46
CA PRO A 304 -34.45 16.88 -18.20
C PRO A 304 -33.84 17.07 -19.58
N ILE A 305 -34.63 16.81 -20.62
CA ILE A 305 -34.20 17.04 -22.00
C ILE A 305 -34.80 18.39 -22.40
N ASP A 306 -33.95 19.40 -22.51
CA ASP A 306 -34.33 20.60 -23.22
C ASP A 306 -34.27 20.29 -24.71
N THR A 307 -35.42 20.37 -25.40
CA THR A 307 -35.57 19.92 -26.79
C THR A 307 -35.78 21.08 -27.76
N GLU A 308 -35.74 22.33 -27.30
CA GLU A 308 -36.09 23.47 -28.14
C GLU A 308 -34.97 23.83 -29.13
N GLU A 309 -33.71 23.69 -28.73
CA GLU A 309 -32.55 23.95 -29.60
C GLU A 309 -31.98 22.66 -30.18
N GLN A 310 -31.90 22.56 -31.51
CA GLN A 310 -31.27 21.43 -32.21
C GLN A 310 -29.74 21.59 -32.22
N LEU A 311 -29.10 21.43 -31.06
CA LEU A 311 -27.65 21.52 -30.98
C LEU A 311 -26.97 20.29 -31.58
N SER A 312 -25.72 20.46 -31.94
CA SER A 312 -24.83 19.46 -32.49
C SER A 312 -23.63 19.21 -31.57
N ALA A 313 -23.20 17.96 -31.45
CA ALA A 313 -22.05 17.60 -30.63
C ALA A 313 -21.10 16.67 -31.36
N CYS A 314 -19.80 16.95 -31.26
CA CYS A 314 -18.73 16.06 -31.67
C CYS A 314 -18.11 15.40 -30.42
N ILE A 315 -18.31 14.09 -30.27
CA ILE A 315 -17.72 13.30 -29.19
C ILE A 315 -16.44 12.65 -29.68
N VAL A 316 -15.31 12.99 -29.07
CA VAL A 316 -14.01 12.37 -29.35
C VAL A 316 -13.86 11.14 -28.46
N LEU A 317 -14.08 9.96 -29.03
CA LEU A 317 -14.02 8.69 -28.31
C LEU A 317 -12.63 8.08 -28.42
N SER A 318 -11.95 7.91 -27.29
CA SER A 318 -10.63 7.28 -27.21
C SER A 318 -10.59 6.12 -26.22
N LYS A 319 -9.50 5.35 -26.25
CA LYS A 319 -9.27 4.23 -25.33
C LYS A 319 -9.31 4.68 -23.87
N GLY A 320 -8.78 5.87 -23.59
CA GLY A 320 -8.67 6.40 -22.24
C GLY A 320 -7.52 5.79 -21.46
N GLU A 321 -6.79 6.66 -20.78
CA GLU A 321 -5.81 6.25 -19.78
C GLU A 321 -5.86 7.24 -18.62
N SER A 322 -5.95 6.71 -17.39
CA SER A 322 -6.03 7.54 -16.20
C SER A 322 -4.72 8.32 -15.99
N GLU A 323 -4.86 9.60 -15.60
CA GLU A 323 -3.73 10.48 -15.21
C GLU A 323 -2.85 9.84 -14.13
N ASP A 324 -3.51 9.08 -13.25
CA ASP A 324 -2.92 8.27 -12.19
C ASP A 324 -3.14 6.78 -12.43
N TYR A 325 -2.37 5.94 -11.75
CA TYR A 325 -2.58 4.50 -11.79
C TYR A 325 -4.00 4.13 -11.29
N ASN A 326 -4.78 3.51 -12.19
CA ASN A 326 -6.12 2.97 -11.93
C ASN A 326 -6.17 1.48 -12.32
N PRO A 327 -6.49 0.56 -11.39
CA PRO A 327 -6.55 -0.87 -11.68
C PRO A 327 -7.80 -1.31 -12.45
N LEU A 328 -8.88 -0.50 -12.47
CA LEU A 328 -10.18 -0.95 -12.96
C LEU A 328 -10.19 -1.38 -14.44
N PRO A 329 -9.53 -0.67 -15.38
CA PRO A 329 -9.46 -1.11 -16.78
C PRO A 329 -8.83 -2.48 -16.94
N TYR A 330 -7.81 -2.79 -16.13
CA TYR A 330 -7.13 -4.08 -16.15
C TYR A 330 -8.00 -5.18 -15.55
N ILE A 331 -8.78 -4.87 -14.50
CA ILE A 331 -9.77 -5.79 -13.93
C ILE A 331 -10.85 -6.14 -14.97
N ARG A 332 -11.35 -5.15 -15.72
CA ARG A 332 -12.26 -5.39 -16.86
C ARG A 332 -11.65 -6.34 -17.90
N ARG A 333 -10.39 -6.14 -18.27
CA ARG A 333 -9.66 -7.05 -19.18
C ARG A 333 -9.54 -8.47 -18.60
N PHE A 334 -9.30 -8.64 -17.29
CA PHE A 334 -9.29 -9.97 -16.66
C PHE A 334 -10.64 -10.67 -16.72
N TYR A 335 -11.73 -9.93 -16.50
CA TYR A 335 -13.08 -10.46 -16.66
C TYR A 335 -13.37 -10.91 -18.08
N LYS A 336 -13.00 -10.10 -19.07
CA LYS A 336 -13.21 -10.51 -20.47
C LYS A 336 -12.40 -11.75 -20.81
N LYS A 337 -11.14 -11.83 -20.36
CA LYS A 337 -10.32 -13.03 -20.55
C LYS A 337 -10.95 -14.28 -19.93
N GLU A 338 -11.57 -14.13 -18.76
CA GLU A 338 -12.31 -15.23 -18.12
C GLU A 338 -13.53 -15.65 -18.96
N GLU A 339 -14.34 -14.68 -19.39
CA GLU A 339 -15.54 -14.90 -20.21
C GLU A 339 -15.21 -15.59 -21.54
N THR A 340 -14.09 -15.22 -22.17
CA THR A 340 -13.67 -15.75 -23.47
C THR A 340 -12.69 -16.92 -23.37
N ASN A 341 -12.48 -17.48 -22.16
CA ASN A 341 -11.54 -18.58 -21.92
C ASN A 341 -10.09 -18.33 -22.40
N VAL A 342 -9.64 -17.07 -22.41
CA VAL A 342 -8.24 -16.74 -22.68
C VAL A 342 -7.40 -17.18 -21.49
N GLU A 343 -6.28 -17.86 -21.76
CA GLU A 343 -5.35 -18.26 -20.70
C GLU A 343 -4.90 -17.04 -19.90
N GLN A 344 -5.14 -17.11 -18.58
CA GLN A 344 -4.72 -16.08 -17.65
C GLN A 344 -4.09 -16.71 -16.42
N LYS A 345 -3.26 -15.93 -15.74
CA LYS A 345 -2.74 -16.33 -14.44
C LYS A 345 -3.89 -16.54 -13.47
N SER A 346 -3.67 -17.43 -12.51
CA SER A 346 -4.62 -17.66 -11.41
C SER A 346 -5.11 -16.33 -10.83
N LYS A 347 -6.40 -16.25 -10.48
CA LYS A 347 -7.00 -15.07 -9.84
C LYS A 347 -6.21 -14.61 -8.61
N PHE A 348 -5.60 -15.56 -7.90
CA PHE A 348 -4.72 -15.29 -6.77
C PHE A 348 -3.48 -14.44 -7.14
N LEU A 349 -2.99 -14.51 -8.38
CA LEU A 349 -1.82 -13.75 -8.83
C LEU A 349 -2.17 -12.42 -9.53
N GLN A 350 -3.45 -12.13 -9.76
CA GLN A 350 -3.88 -10.90 -10.45
C GLN A 350 -3.43 -9.61 -9.73
N PRO A 351 -3.45 -9.49 -8.39
CA PRO A 351 -2.91 -8.30 -7.71
C PRO A 351 -1.42 -8.05 -8.03
N ILE A 352 -0.64 -9.11 -8.25
CA ILE A 352 0.78 -8.98 -8.62
C ILE A 352 0.93 -8.42 -10.04
N GLU A 353 0.06 -8.82 -10.98
CA GLU A 353 0.05 -8.24 -12.33
C GLU A 353 -0.37 -6.76 -12.30
N LEU A 354 -1.37 -6.40 -11.50
CA LEU A 354 -1.75 -5.01 -11.24
C LEU A 354 -0.58 -4.20 -10.65
N TYR A 355 0.17 -4.79 -9.71
CA TYR A 355 1.37 -4.15 -9.16
C TYR A 355 2.46 -3.92 -10.20
N LYS A 356 2.62 -4.80 -11.20
CA LYS A 356 3.56 -4.56 -12.31
C LYS A 356 3.14 -3.32 -13.09
N MET A 357 1.86 -3.18 -13.43
CA MET A 357 1.35 -1.97 -14.09
C MET A 357 1.57 -0.73 -13.25
N LYS A 358 1.27 -0.78 -11.95
CA LYS A 358 1.57 0.28 -10.99
C LYS A 358 3.05 0.70 -11.02
N ARG A 359 3.98 -0.26 -11.10
CA ARG A 359 5.42 0.04 -11.21
C ARG A 359 5.79 0.71 -12.54
N GLN A 360 5.10 0.39 -13.63
CA GLN A 360 5.34 1.04 -14.92
C GLN A 360 4.92 2.51 -14.86
N TYR A 361 3.73 2.84 -14.33
CA TYR A 361 3.32 4.23 -14.08
C TYR A 361 4.32 4.99 -13.22
N LYS A 362 4.77 4.39 -12.10
CA LYS A 362 5.78 5.02 -11.24
C LYS A 362 7.06 5.37 -12.00
N LYS A 363 7.49 4.52 -12.93
CA LYS A 363 8.68 4.77 -13.75
C LYS A 363 8.43 5.82 -14.82
N LEU A 364 7.27 5.80 -15.48
CA LEU A 364 6.84 6.86 -16.40
C LEU A 364 6.91 8.22 -15.71
N PHE A 365 6.31 8.36 -14.52
CA PHE A 365 6.33 9.61 -13.76
C PHE A 365 7.74 10.02 -13.36
N LYS A 366 8.61 9.06 -13.03
CA LYS A 366 10.03 9.37 -12.75
C LYS A 366 10.74 9.91 -14.00
N LEU A 367 10.53 9.30 -15.17
CA LEU A 367 11.14 9.75 -16.43
C LEU A 367 10.63 11.15 -16.82
N GLN A 368 9.33 11.39 -16.68
CA GLN A 368 8.75 12.70 -16.94
C GLN A 368 9.22 13.76 -15.95
N ALA A 369 9.31 13.43 -14.65
CA ALA A 369 9.87 14.32 -13.64
C ALA A 369 11.33 14.70 -13.95
N GLN A 370 12.13 13.75 -14.45
CA GLN A 370 13.50 14.01 -14.87
C GLN A 370 13.59 14.95 -16.08
N LYS A 371 12.63 14.87 -17.02
CA LYS A 371 12.52 15.80 -18.14
C LYS A 371 11.97 17.17 -17.72
N ALA A 372 11.13 17.21 -16.68
CA ALA A 372 10.49 18.42 -16.19
C ALA A 372 11.35 19.25 -15.23
N VAL A 373 12.58 18.82 -14.89
CA VAL A 373 13.49 19.53 -13.96
C VAL A 373 13.75 20.99 -14.38
N GLU A 374 13.51 21.36 -15.64
CA GLU A 374 13.63 22.76 -16.09
C GLU A 374 12.38 23.63 -15.88
N PHE A 375 11.18 23.09 -15.67
CA PHE A 375 9.95 23.91 -15.68
C PHE A 375 8.89 23.43 -14.66
N THR A 376 8.82 24.14 -13.53
CA THR A 376 7.71 24.21 -12.54
C THR A 376 7.35 22.99 -11.68
N GLU A 377 6.89 23.26 -10.45
CA GLU A 377 6.41 22.32 -9.41
C GLU A 377 5.13 21.54 -9.77
N LYS A 378 4.72 21.51 -11.04
CA LYS A 378 3.46 20.87 -11.44
C LYS A 378 3.55 19.36 -11.21
N GLU A 379 2.53 18.80 -10.57
CA GLU A 379 2.49 17.37 -10.27
C GLU A 379 2.52 16.54 -11.56
N VAL A 380 3.52 15.68 -11.72
CA VAL A 380 3.71 14.87 -12.92
C VAL A 380 2.61 13.81 -13.02
N LYS A 381 1.85 13.85 -14.11
CA LYS A 381 0.71 12.99 -14.44
C LYS A 381 0.91 12.32 -15.80
N ASN A 382 0.16 11.26 -16.07
CA ASN A 382 0.10 10.71 -17.42
C ASN A 382 -0.54 11.76 -18.36
N PRO A 383 0.13 12.15 -19.48
CA PRO A 383 -0.33 13.21 -20.36
C PRO A 383 -1.48 12.79 -21.28
N TYR A 384 -1.90 11.52 -21.27
CA TYR A 384 -2.93 11.02 -22.18
C TYR A 384 -4.19 11.90 -22.22
N ARG A 385 -4.71 12.29 -21.06
CA ARG A 385 -5.90 13.16 -20.97
C ARG A 385 -5.64 14.58 -21.46
N ASP A 386 -4.49 15.14 -21.11
CA ASP A 386 -4.12 16.49 -21.55
C ASP A 386 -4.02 16.51 -23.09
N ILE A 387 -3.37 15.50 -23.69
CA ILE A 387 -3.26 15.39 -25.16
C ILE A 387 -4.62 15.14 -25.81
N SER A 388 -5.49 14.30 -25.23
CA SER A 388 -6.85 14.09 -25.75
C SER A 388 -7.68 15.37 -25.71
N LYS A 389 -7.51 16.16 -24.64
CA LYS A 389 -8.12 17.49 -24.49
C LYS A 389 -7.59 18.43 -25.56
N ASP A 390 -6.28 18.49 -25.76
CA ASP A 390 -5.66 19.34 -26.78
C ASP A 390 -6.12 18.94 -28.21
N ILE A 391 -6.33 17.64 -28.50
CA ILE A 391 -6.91 17.19 -29.78
C ILE A 391 -8.32 17.76 -29.95
N THR A 392 -9.12 17.71 -28.89
CA THR A 392 -10.52 18.17 -28.89
C THR A 392 -10.60 19.69 -29.05
N GLU A 393 -9.79 20.42 -28.31
CA GLU A 393 -9.66 21.88 -28.43
C GLU A 393 -9.18 22.26 -29.83
N LYS A 394 -8.23 21.51 -30.41
CA LYS A 394 -7.75 21.79 -31.76
C LYS A 394 -8.80 21.52 -32.84
N LEU A 395 -9.64 20.51 -32.64
CA LEU A 395 -10.78 20.25 -33.52
C LEU A 395 -11.79 21.40 -33.44
N GLU A 396 -12.11 21.86 -32.23
CA GLU A 396 -13.00 23.00 -31.99
C GLU A 396 -12.48 24.29 -32.66
N GLU A 397 -11.19 24.59 -32.52
CA GLU A 397 -10.56 25.74 -33.18
C GLU A 397 -10.60 25.65 -34.72
N THR A 398 -10.53 24.44 -35.27
CA THR A 398 -10.40 24.23 -36.73
C THR A 398 -11.75 24.06 -37.42
N PHE A 399 -12.78 23.59 -36.70
CA PHE A 399 -14.06 23.18 -37.27
C PHE A 399 -15.21 23.77 -36.44
N LEU A 400 -15.75 24.90 -36.90
CA LEU A 400 -16.78 25.67 -36.17
C LEU A 400 -18.22 25.14 -36.35
N ASP A 401 -18.40 23.99 -37.00
CA ASP A 401 -19.74 23.49 -37.37
C ASP A 401 -20.44 22.67 -36.25
N TYR A 402 -19.81 22.49 -35.08
CA TYR A 402 -20.44 21.85 -33.91
C TYR A 402 -20.55 22.80 -32.73
N ASP A 403 -21.67 22.72 -32.01
CA ASP A 403 -21.91 23.53 -30.81
C ASP A 403 -21.12 23.02 -29.59
N MET A 404 -20.73 21.74 -29.60
CA MET A 404 -20.03 21.09 -28.49
C MET A 404 -18.96 20.12 -28.97
N TYR A 405 -17.80 20.17 -28.31
CA TYR A 405 -16.72 19.19 -28.44
C TYR A 405 -16.45 18.55 -27.08
N ILE A 406 -16.55 17.21 -26.99
CA ILE A 406 -16.45 16.52 -25.69
C ILE A 406 -15.61 15.23 -25.81
N ASN A 407 -14.66 15.05 -24.89
CA ASN A 407 -13.90 13.81 -24.79
C ASN A 407 -14.69 12.70 -24.08
N ALA A 408 -14.65 11.49 -24.63
CA ALA A 408 -15.12 10.27 -24.00
C ALA A 408 -14.02 9.22 -23.95
N TYR A 409 -14.00 8.44 -22.87
CA TYR A 409 -12.97 7.44 -22.61
C TYR A 409 -13.59 6.07 -22.30
N VAL A 410 -13.06 5.01 -22.90
CA VAL A 410 -13.55 3.64 -22.59
C VAL A 410 -13.05 3.16 -21.22
N ASN A 411 -11.78 3.40 -20.94
CA ASN A 411 -11.12 2.91 -19.74
C ASN A 411 -11.02 3.98 -18.65
N ASP A 412 -11.74 5.11 -18.78
CA ASP A 412 -11.59 6.22 -17.86
C ASP A 412 -12.82 7.16 -17.78
N TRP A 413 -12.70 8.11 -16.86
CA TRP A 413 -13.46 9.34 -16.59
C TRP A 413 -13.48 10.47 -17.63
N PRO A 414 -14.57 10.92 -18.30
CA PRO A 414 -15.94 10.37 -18.41
C PRO A 414 -16.10 9.29 -19.48
N THR A 415 -17.06 8.39 -19.26
CA THR A 415 -17.42 7.33 -20.22
C THR A 415 -18.27 7.85 -21.37
N ILE A 416 -18.37 7.08 -22.45
CA ILE A 416 -19.20 7.44 -23.61
C ILE A 416 -20.66 7.67 -23.23
N ASN A 417 -21.22 6.87 -22.31
CA ASN A 417 -22.58 7.08 -21.85
C ASN A 417 -22.76 8.39 -21.09
N GLN A 418 -21.83 8.73 -20.19
CA GLN A 418 -21.92 9.99 -19.46
C GLN A 418 -21.84 11.18 -20.41
N VAL A 419 -20.97 11.09 -21.40
CA VAL A 419 -20.79 12.16 -22.40
C VAL A 419 -22.03 12.27 -23.30
N LEU A 420 -22.57 11.15 -23.78
CA LEU A 420 -23.80 11.13 -24.57
C LEU A 420 -24.97 11.74 -23.79
N LEU A 421 -25.18 11.29 -22.55
CA LEU A 421 -26.24 11.81 -21.69
C LEU A 421 -26.06 13.29 -21.37
N THR A 422 -24.81 13.74 -21.18
CA THR A 422 -24.50 15.16 -20.98
C THR A 422 -24.78 15.97 -22.24
N ALA A 423 -24.42 15.48 -23.42
CA ALA A 423 -24.71 16.15 -24.69
C ALA A 423 -26.22 16.24 -24.94
N ILE A 424 -26.95 15.14 -24.75
CA ILE A 424 -28.41 15.08 -24.91
C ILE A 424 -29.11 16.03 -23.94
N ALA A 425 -28.71 16.05 -22.67
CA ALA A 425 -29.28 16.95 -21.67
C ALA A 425 -29.01 18.44 -21.95
N ARG A 426 -27.99 18.73 -22.76
CA ARG A 426 -27.70 20.08 -23.25
C ARG A 426 -28.41 20.42 -24.57
N GLY A 427 -29.31 19.56 -25.06
CA GLY A 427 -30.05 19.78 -26.31
C GLY A 427 -29.37 19.23 -27.57
N ALA A 428 -28.30 18.43 -27.46
CA ALA A 428 -27.69 17.82 -28.64
C ALA A 428 -28.65 16.81 -29.29
N SER A 429 -29.07 17.10 -30.52
CA SER A 429 -29.90 16.22 -31.35
C SER A 429 -29.10 15.56 -32.48
N ASN A 430 -27.99 16.19 -32.91
CA ASN A 430 -27.08 15.68 -33.94
C ASN A 430 -25.71 15.40 -33.32
N ILE A 431 -25.39 14.12 -33.07
CA ILE A 431 -24.17 13.72 -32.39
C ILE A 431 -23.27 12.98 -33.36
N THR A 432 -22.03 13.42 -33.53
CA THR A 432 -21.01 12.68 -34.29
C THR A 432 -19.95 12.15 -33.34
N ILE A 433 -19.70 10.85 -33.38
CA ILE A 433 -18.66 10.20 -32.59
C ILE A 433 -17.42 10.01 -33.48
N LEU A 434 -16.37 10.79 -33.21
CA LEU A 434 -15.04 10.58 -33.76
C LEU A 434 -14.38 9.41 -33.03
N ASN A 435 -14.20 8.30 -33.74
CA ASN A 435 -13.59 7.10 -33.23
C ASN A 435 -12.05 7.19 -33.37
N LEU A 436 -11.33 7.29 -32.25
CA LEU A 436 -9.88 7.30 -32.24
C LEU A 436 -9.24 5.89 -32.23
N PHE A 437 -10.01 4.83 -32.44
CA PHE A 437 -9.49 3.46 -32.52
C PHE A 437 -9.00 3.14 -33.94
N THR A 438 -7.92 2.36 -34.03
CA THR A 438 -7.37 1.90 -35.32
C THR A 438 -8.18 0.79 -35.96
N SER A 439 -8.87 -0.01 -35.14
CA SER A 439 -9.64 -1.19 -35.55
C SER A 439 -10.75 -1.48 -34.55
N GLN A 440 -11.65 -2.39 -34.91
CA GLN A 440 -12.66 -2.90 -33.99
C GLN A 440 -12.00 -3.81 -32.93
N SER A 441 -11.93 -3.32 -31.68
CA SER A 441 -11.32 -4.02 -30.55
C SER A 441 -12.32 -4.37 -29.45
N PHE A 442 -11.86 -5.14 -28.45
CA PHE A 442 -12.60 -5.35 -27.20
C PHE A 442 -12.97 -4.04 -26.51
N GLU A 443 -12.05 -3.09 -26.40
CA GLU A 443 -12.32 -1.77 -25.81
C GLU A 443 -13.38 -1.00 -26.59
N TYR A 444 -13.34 -1.04 -27.92
CA TYR A 444 -14.41 -0.45 -28.72
C TYR A 444 -15.76 -1.14 -28.43
N GLU A 445 -15.79 -2.46 -28.34
CA GLU A 445 -17.01 -3.19 -27.98
C GLU A 445 -17.55 -2.80 -26.59
N LEU A 446 -16.67 -2.54 -25.61
CA LEU A 446 -17.09 -2.01 -24.31
C LEU A 446 -17.79 -0.66 -24.45
N ALA A 447 -17.28 0.24 -25.28
CA ALA A 447 -17.92 1.53 -25.54
C ALA A 447 -19.32 1.34 -26.14
N ILE A 448 -19.44 0.46 -27.13
CA ILE A 448 -20.72 0.15 -27.77
C ILE A 448 -21.69 -0.50 -26.79
N ASN A 449 -21.22 -1.43 -25.96
CA ASN A 449 -22.05 -2.07 -24.94
C ASN A 449 -22.49 -1.08 -23.85
N GLU A 450 -21.66 -0.09 -23.51
CA GLU A 450 -22.12 1.04 -22.70
C GLU A 450 -23.25 1.78 -23.43
N MET A 451 -23.05 2.17 -24.70
CA MET A 451 -24.08 2.90 -25.47
C MET A 451 -25.41 2.15 -25.56
N LYS A 452 -25.41 0.81 -25.65
CA LYS A 452 -26.62 -0.02 -25.70
C LYS A 452 -27.51 0.09 -24.45
N ARG A 453 -26.97 0.56 -23.33
CA ARG A 453 -27.72 0.70 -22.07
C ARG A 453 -28.76 1.82 -22.11
N ILE A 454 -28.75 2.65 -23.15
CA ILE A 454 -29.65 3.80 -23.32
C ILE A 454 -30.61 3.51 -24.47
N ASP A 455 -31.91 3.70 -24.24
CA ASP A 455 -32.94 3.65 -25.28
C ASP A 455 -33.03 5.01 -25.99
N TYR A 456 -32.57 5.05 -27.24
CA TYR A 456 -32.57 6.26 -28.07
C TYR A 456 -33.88 6.45 -28.88
N SER A 457 -34.77 5.45 -28.90
CA SER A 457 -35.90 5.40 -29.84
C SER A 457 -36.90 6.55 -29.70
N LYS A 458 -36.94 7.20 -28.53
CA LYS A 458 -37.94 8.22 -28.19
C LYS A 458 -37.48 9.67 -28.37
N ILE A 459 -36.21 9.91 -28.67
CA ILE A 459 -35.61 11.26 -28.56
C ILE A 459 -35.30 11.89 -29.92
N GLY A 460 -35.53 11.17 -31.03
CA GLY A 460 -35.26 11.71 -32.37
C GLY A 460 -33.79 12.06 -32.61
N LEU A 461 -32.87 11.37 -31.93
CA LEU A 461 -31.43 11.60 -32.03
C LEU A 461 -30.89 11.09 -33.37
N ASN A 462 -30.00 11.87 -33.96
CA ASN A 462 -29.19 11.49 -35.10
C ASN A 462 -27.75 11.28 -34.64
N VAL A 463 -27.37 10.02 -34.41
CA VAL A 463 -26.00 9.67 -34.02
C VAL A 463 -25.25 9.14 -35.24
N LYS A 464 -24.12 9.76 -35.55
CA LYS A 464 -23.17 9.30 -36.58
C LYS A 464 -21.88 8.85 -35.92
N GLN A 465 -21.15 7.96 -36.57
CA GLN A 465 -19.83 7.52 -36.15
C GLN A 465 -18.87 7.48 -37.34
N THR A 466 -17.63 7.89 -37.10
CA THR A 466 -16.55 7.74 -38.10
C THR A 466 -16.12 6.28 -38.24
N ASP A 467 -15.54 5.95 -39.40
CA ASP A 467 -14.80 4.71 -39.58
C ASP A 467 -13.53 4.70 -38.68
N PHE A 468 -12.95 3.52 -38.49
CA PHE A 468 -11.70 3.34 -37.72
C PHE A 468 -10.48 3.97 -38.42
N LEU A 469 -9.54 4.47 -37.64
CA LEU A 469 -8.35 5.17 -38.13
C LEU A 469 -7.48 4.29 -39.05
N GLY A 470 -7.42 2.97 -38.83
CA GLY A 470 -6.63 2.03 -39.63
C GLY A 470 -7.09 1.92 -41.10
N LYS A 471 -8.34 2.31 -41.40
CA LYS A 471 -8.86 2.33 -42.78
C LYS A 471 -8.43 3.57 -43.56
N SER A 472 -7.88 4.59 -42.88
CA SER A 472 -7.51 5.87 -43.50
C SER A 472 -6.15 5.82 -44.19
N LYS A 473 -6.15 5.93 -45.52
CA LYS A 473 -4.92 6.11 -46.32
C LYS A 473 -4.14 7.37 -45.93
N LYS A 474 -4.84 8.42 -45.46
CA LYS A 474 -4.19 9.67 -45.01
C LYS A 474 -3.33 9.42 -43.78
N ILE A 475 -3.78 8.58 -42.85
CA ILE A 475 -3.02 8.20 -41.64
C ILE A 475 -1.84 7.32 -42.00
N GLN A 476 -2.02 6.37 -42.92
CA GLN A 476 -0.91 5.55 -43.45
C GLN A 476 0.21 6.45 -44.01
N ASN A 477 -0.16 7.42 -44.86
CA ASN A 477 0.78 8.38 -45.45
C ASN A 477 1.45 9.27 -44.39
N TYR A 478 0.69 9.75 -43.41
CA TYR A 478 1.22 10.51 -42.29
C TYR A 478 2.31 9.72 -41.54
N LEU A 479 2.04 8.46 -41.19
CA LEU A 479 2.99 7.60 -40.48
C LEU A 479 4.25 7.34 -41.31
N ILE A 480 4.10 7.09 -42.62
CA ILE A 480 5.24 6.93 -43.55
C ILE A 480 6.11 8.21 -43.54
N LYS A 481 5.48 9.39 -43.61
CA LYS A 481 6.16 10.69 -43.57
C LYS A 481 6.87 10.91 -42.23
N LYS A 482 6.23 10.58 -41.10
CA LYS A 482 6.78 10.72 -39.75
C LYS A 482 7.99 9.81 -39.54
N VAL A 483 7.93 8.56 -40.01
CA VAL A 483 9.07 7.63 -40.01
C VAL A 483 10.21 8.17 -40.85
N LYS A 484 9.93 8.62 -42.08
CA LYS A 484 10.95 9.19 -42.97
C LYS A 484 11.62 10.44 -42.37
N ALA A 485 10.82 11.32 -41.75
CA ALA A 485 11.33 12.54 -41.10
C ALA A 485 12.17 12.26 -39.84
N SER A 486 12.03 11.07 -39.27
CA SER A 486 12.79 10.63 -38.10
C SER A 486 14.12 9.97 -38.47
N VAL A 487 14.41 9.76 -39.76
CA VAL A 487 15.72 9.25 -40.21
C VAL A 487 16.78 10.35 -39.99
N PRO A 488 17.90 10.07 -39.31
CA PRO A 488 18.96 11.05 -39.13
C PRO A 488 19.50 11.53 -40.48
N GLU A 489 19.86 12.82 -40.56
CA GLU A 489 20.37 13.42 -41.79
C GLU A 489 21.63 12.68 -42.28
N GLY A 490 21.68 12.37 -43.58
CA GLY A 490 22.80 11.64 -44.19
C GLY A 490 22.86 10.15 -43.91
N SER A 491 21.92 9.57 -43.14
CA SER A 491 21.86 8.11 -42.96
C SER A 491 21.49 7.37 -44.24
N ASP A 492 22.16 6.23 -44.45
CA ASP A 492 21.81 5.28 -45.51
C ASP A 492 20.54 4.50 -45.11
N LEU A 493 19.46 4.64 -45.89
CA LEU A 493 18.20 3.92 -45.65
C LEU A 493 18.37 2.39 -45.64
N ALA A 494 19.41 1.86 -46.29
CA ALA A 494 19.72 0.42 -46.23
C ALA A 494 20.22 -0.04 -44.86
N LYS A 495 20.62 0.90 -43.98
CA LYS A 495 21.04 0.66 -42.60
C LYS A 495 20.02 1.14 -41.57
N VAL A 496 18.83 1.56 -41.99
CA VAL A 496 17.75 1.97 -41.09
C VAL A 496 16.72 0.84 -41.03
N GLY A 497 16.53 0.30 -39.82
CA GLY A 497 15.47 -0.63 -39.47
C GLY A 497 14.24 0.12 -38.96
N VAL A 498 13.04 -0.37 -39.29
CA VAL A 498 11.76 0.19 -38.83
C VAL A 498 10.92 -0.91 -38.19
N LEU A 499 10.51 -0.71 -36.95
CA LEU A 499 9.53 -1.55 -36.26
C LEU A 499 8.15 -0.88 -36.34
N LEU A 500 7.17 -1.55 -36.90
CA LEU A 500 5.77 -1.11 -36.89
C LEU A 500 5.02 -1.86 -35.79
N ILE A 501 4.84 -1.22 -34.65
CA ILE A 501 4.39 -1.85 -33.41
C ILE A 501 2.88 -1.66 -33.22
N SER A 502 2.17 -2.74 -32.92
CA SER A 502 0.77 -2.71 -32.48
C SER A 502 0.60 -3.47 -31.16
N GLU A 503 -0.43 -3.15 -30.35
CA GLU A 503 -0.63 -3.79 -29.03
C GLU A 503 -0.83 -5.31 -29.14
N GLY A 504 -1.65 -5.73 -30.12
CA GLY A 504 -2.06 -7.12 -30.32
C GLY A 504 -3.13 -7.59 -29.34
N GLN A 505 -3.78 -8.71 -29.68
CA GLN A 505 -4.80 -9.35 -28.85
C GLN A 505 -4.56 -10.87 -28.69
N PRO A 506 -5.10 -11.49 -27.62
CA PRO A 506 -5.14 -12.94 -27.48
C PRO A 506 -5.72 -13.62 -28.73
N LYS A 507 -5.27 -14.84 -29.04
CA LYS A 507 -5.69 -15.55 -30.26
C LYS A 507 -7.17 -15.89 -30.24
N GLU A 508 -7.70 -16.20 -29.06
CA GLU A 508 -9.11 -16.53 -28.83
C GLU A 508 -10.03 -15.37 -29.23
N TRP A 509 -9.53 -14.14 -29.15
CA TRP A 509 -10.26 -12.92 -29.50
C TRP A 509 -10.34 -12.66 -31.01
N ASP A 510 -9.56 -13.33 -31.86
CA ASP A 510 -9.65 -13.13 -33.33
C ASP A 510 -11.00 -13.53 -33.91
N SER A 511 -11.68 -14.47 -33.27
CA SER A 511 -13.02 -14.89 -33.68
C SER A 511 -14.10 -13.87 -33.29
N LEU A 512 -13.80 -13.01 -32.32
CA LEU A 512 -14.73 -12.02 -31.76
C LEU A 512 -14.50 -10.63 -32.36
N TYR A 513 -13.24 -10.29 -32.62
CA TYR A 513 -12.82 -8.97 -33.07
C TYR A 513 -11.86 -9.10 -34.25
N PRO A 514 -12.10 -8.36 -35.36
CA PRO A 514 -11.23 -8.36 -36.52
C PRO A 514 -9.93 -7.55 -36.33
N LEU A 515 -9.62 -7.10 -35.11
CA LEU A 515 -8.46 -6.25 -34.78
C LEU A 515 -7.16 -6.75 -35.43
N THR A 516 -6.84 -8.04 -35.29
CA THR A 516 -5.59 -8.56 -35.83
C THR A 516 -5.53 -8.39 -37.35
N GLU A 517 -6.58 -8.78 -38.06
CA GLU A 517 -6.63 -8.68 -39.52
C GLU A 517 -6.57 -7.23 -39.99
N GLU A 518 -7.32 -6.33 -39.35
CA GLU A 518 -7.35 -4.91 -39.68
C GLU A 518 -5.99 -4.23 -39.39
N GLU A 519 -5.33 -4.53 -38.28
CA GLU A 519 -4.00 -3.99 -37.95
C GLU A 519 -2.88 -4.58 -38.83
N GLU A 520 -2.97 -5.85 -39.22
CA GLU A 520 -2.05 -6.44 -40.20
C GLU A 520 -2.19 -5.78 -41.58
N ALA A 521 -3.42 -5.57 -42.04
CA ALA A 521 -3.69 -4.86 -43.28
C ALA A 521 -3.14 -3.42 -43.25
N PHE A 522 -3.35 -2.72 -42.13
CA PHE A 522 -2.83 -1.37 -41.91
C PHE A 522 -1.30 -1.33 -41.93
N LYS A 523 -0.63 -2.21 -41.16
CA LYS A 523 0.83 -2.30 -41.15
C LYS A 523 1.39 -2.68 -42.51
N LYS A 524 0.75 -3.62 -43.23
CA LYS A 524 1.17 -4.02 -44.58
C LYS A 524 1.13 -2.84 -45.55
N ALA A 525 0.10 -2.00 -45.48
CA ALA A 525 0.01 -0.80 -46.31
C ALA A 525 1.14 0.20 -45.98
N ILE A 526 1.46 0.40 -44.69
CA ILE A 526 2.58 1.24 -44.26
C ILE A 526 3.92 0.67 -44.72
N THR A 527 4.15 -0.64 -44.56
CA THR A 527 5.36 -1.33 -45.04
C THR A 527 5.57 -1.11 -46.53
N GLN A 528 4.52 -1.31 -47.34
CA GLN A 528 4.59 -1.07 -48.79
C GLN A 528 4.89 0.40 -49.11
N GLY A 529 4.33 1.34 -48.34
CA GLY A 529 4.62 2.76 -48.48
C GLY A 529 6.06 3.13 -48.12
N LEU A 530 6.61 2.54 -47.07
CA LEU A 530 8.01 2.71 -46.67
C LEU A 530 8.98 2.11 -47.71
N GLN A 531 8.67 0.94 -48.26
CA GLN A 531 9.44 0.35 -49.37
C GLN A 531 9.49 1.29 -50.57
N LYS A 532 8.35 1.87 -50.96
CA LYS A 532 8.27 2.88 -52.02
C LYS A 532 9.05 4.15 -51.69
N ALA A 533 9.22 4.47 -50.39
CA ALA A 533 10.01 5.60 -49.93
C ALA A 533 11.52 5.31 -49.86
N GLY A 534 11.97 4.10 -50.21
CA GLY A 534 13.38 3.71 -50.31
C GLY A 534 13.91 2.85 -49.16
N PHE A 535 13.06 2.48 -48.18
CA PHE A 535 13.46 1.53 -47.14
C PHE A 535 13.57 0.12 -47.70
N GLN A 536 14.55 -0.65 -47.23
CA GLN A 536 14.71 -2.05 -47.61
C GLN A 536 13.58 -2.91 -47.00
N GLU A 537 13.02 -3.83 -47.79
CA GLU A 537 11.92 -4.68 -47.34
C GLU A 537 12.28 -5.49 -46.09
N GLN A 538 13.48 -6.08 -46.08
CA GLN A 538 13.99 -6.84 -44.94
C GLN A 538 14.24 -6.00 -43.69
N ASN A 539 14.25 -4.67 -43.81
CA ASN A 539 14.48 -3.76 -42.70
C ASN A 539 13.18 -3.16 -42.13
N VAL A 540 12.01 -3.48 -42.69
CA VAL A 540 10.71 -3.05 -42.14
C VAL A 540 10.01 -4.25 -41.52
N ARG A 541 9.83 -4.22 -40.20
CA ARG A 541 9.29 -5.33 -39.42
C ARG A 541 7.98 -4.94 -38.74
N PRO A 542 6.82 -5.48 -39.17
CA PRO A 542 5.61 -5.42 -38.38
C PRO A 542 5.76 -6.31 -37.16
N VAL A 543 5.49 -5.78 -35.98
CA VAL A 543 5.65 -6.49 -34.71
C VAL A 543 4.44 -6.30 -33.82
N TRP A 544 4.33 -7.18 -32.83
CA TRP A 544 3.31 -7.12 -31.80
C TRP A 544 3.94 -6.88 -30.45
N LEU A 545 3.33 -6.00 -29.67
CA LEU A 545 3.75 -5.78 -28.29
C LEU A 545 3.45 -7.02 -27.43
N ASN A 546 2.30 -7.66 -27.62
CA ASN A 546 1.89 -8.80 -26.82
C ASN A 546 1.22 -9.89 -27.68
N TYR A 547 1.10 -11.08 -27.10
CA TYR A 547 0.30 -12.22 -27.59
C TYR A 547 0.75 -12.92 -28.88
N ARG A 548 1.52 -12.27 -29.75
CA ARG A 548 1.84 -12.82 -31.09
C ARG A 548 3.29 -12.60 -31.50
N PRO A 549 3.92 -13.52 -32.25
CA PRO A 549 5.17 -13.24 -32.93
C PRO A 549 4.94 -12.40 -34.20
N PRO A 550 5.97 -11.69 -34.69
CA PRO A 550 7.23 -11.45 -34.00
C PRO A 550 7.07 -10.44 -32.85
N GLN A 551 7.80 -10.68 -31.75
CA GLN A 551 7.90 -9.74 -30.63
C GLN A 551 8.97 -8.68 -30.92
N ILE A 552 8.94 -7.58 -30.15
CA ILE A 552 9.90 -6.47 -30.30
C ILE A 552 11.34 -6.98 -30.20
N GLU A 553 11.61 -7.84 -29.22
CA GLU A 553 12.96 -8.34 -28.94
C GLU A 553 13.53 -9.14 -30.13
N ASP A 554 12.75 -10.07 -30.68
CA ASP A 554 13.17 -10.91 -31.81
C ASP A 554 13.41 -10.05 -33.06
N ALA A 555 12.50 -9.13 -33.37
CA ALA A 555 12.59 -8.28 -34.54
C ALA A 555 13.76 -7.28 -34.45
N VAL A 556 14.06 -6.75 -33.25
CA VAL A 556 15.25 -5.94 -33.03
C VAL A 556 16.51 -6.75 -33.34
N GLN A 557 16.62 -7.97 -32.83
CA GLN A 557 17.77 -8.83 -33.09
C GLN A 557 17.95 -9.13 -34.57
N GLU A 558 16.86 -9.38 -35.30
CA GLU A 558 16.90 -9.57 -36.76
C GLU A 558 17.39 -8.32 -37.50
N LEU A 559 16.93 -7.13 -37.12
CA LEU A 559 17.35 -5.87 -37.74
C LEU A 559 18.84 -5.59 -37.49
N VAL A 560 19.30 -5.84 -36.26
CA VAL A 560 20.72 -5.72 -35.90
C VAL A 560 21.58 -6.72 -36.69
N ALA A 561 21.15 -7.98 -36.77
CA ALA A 561 21.83 -9.00 -37.56
C ALA A 561 21.87 -8.67 -39.07
N SER A 562 20.88 -7.91 -39.55
CA SER A 562 20.82 -7.41 -40.92
C SER A 562 21.70 -6.17 -41.17
N GLY A 563 22.44 -5.71 -40.15
CA GLY A 563 23.37 -4.57 -40.26
C GLY A 563 22.71 -3.20 -40.09
N CYS A 564 21.50 -3.13 -39.52
CA CYS A 564 20.87 -1.85 -39.20
C CYS A 564 21.64 -1.14 -38.08
N GLN A 565 21.98 0.13 -38.29
CA GLN A 565 22.66 1.00 -37.34
C GLN A 565 21.70 1.96 -36.65
N THR A 566 20.51 2.16 -37.22
CA THR A 566 19.43 2.95 -36.64
C THR A 566 18.16 2.13 -36.65
N ILE A 567 17.45 2.08 -35.53
CA ILE A 567 16.16 1.41 -35.40
C ILE A 567 15.11 2.44 -35.01
N ILE A 568 14.12 2.63 -35.89
CA ILE A 568 12.96 3.49 -35.66
C ILE A 568 11.81 2.61 -35.17
N ALA A 569 11.39 2.80 -33.92
CA ALA A 569 10.24 2.12 -33.34
C ALA A 569 8.98 2.98 -33.46
N ALA A 570 8.12 2.69 -34.43
CA ALA A 570 6.91 3.44 -34.71
C ALA A 570 5.66 2.73 -34.21
N ILE A 571 4.91 3.39 -33.33
CA ILE A 571 3.70 2.83 -32.75
C ILE A 571 2.51 3.16 -33.66
N THR A 572 1.85 2.10 -34.12
CA THR A 572 0.80 2.19 -35.15
C THR A 572 -0.60 2.05 -34.59
N SER A 573 -0.76 1.51 -33.37
CA SER A 573 -2.07 1.23 -32.76
C SER A 573 -2.54 2.28 -31.75
N GLU A 574 -1.69 3.22 -31.35
CA GLU A 574 -2.01 4.21 -30.30
C GLU A 574 -1.86 5.63 -30.86
N PRO A 575 -2.96 6.35 -31.13
CA PRO A 575 -2.88 7.71 -31.66
C PRO A 575 -2.51 8.75 -30.60
N ILE A 576 -2.65 8.45 -29.31
CA ILE A 576 -2.40 9.36 -28.19
C ILE A 576 -1.28 8.79 -27.33
N ASP A 577 -0.33 9.64 -26.95
CA ASP A 577 0.75 9.24 -26.06
C ASP A 577 0.25 8.87 -24.66
N GLY A 578 0.75 7.74 -24.14
CA GLY A 578 0.40 7.18 -22.84
C GLY A 578 1.48 6.25 -22.30
N LEU A 579 1.14 5.35 -21.37
CA LEU A 579 2.11 4.45 -20.75
C LEU A 579 2.77 3.50 -21.76
N LEU A 580 2.01 3.06 -22.77
CA LEU A 580 2.52 2.17 -23.81
C LEU A 580 3.61 2.88 -24.62
N THR A 581 3.31 4.08 -25.11
CA THR A 581 4.18 4.82 -26.04
C THR A 581 5.35 5.51 -25.35
N LEU A 582 5.15 6.05 -24.15
CA LEU A 582 6.15 6.85 -23.46
C LEU A 582 7.08 6.03 -22.56
N TYR A 583 6.72 4.79 -22.23
CA TYR A 583 7.51 3.95 -21.34
C TYR A 583 7.67 2.52 -21.86
N THR A 584 6.58 1.82 -22.14
CA THR A 584 6.64 0.36 -22.36
C THR A 584 7.41 -0.01 -23.63
N VAL A 585 7.08 0.61 -24.75
CA VAL A 585 7.75 0.38 -26.03
C VAL A 585 9.21 0.85 -26.00
N PRO A 586 9.53 2.11 -25.63
CA PRO A 586 10.92 2.56 -25.56
C PRO A 586 11.78 1.63 -24.70
N THR A 587 11.32 1.29 -23.50
CA THR A 587 12.06 0.43 -22.58
C THR A 587 12.31 -0.98 -23.14
N ARG A 588 11.36 -1.54 -23.91
CA ARG A 588 11.54 -2.88 -24.51
C ARG A 588 12.52 -2.85 -25.68
N VAL A 589 12.42 -1.83 -26.53
CA VAL A 589 13.35 -1.66 -27.66
C VAL A 589 14.77 -1.43 -27.14
N GLU A 590 14.95 -0.51 -26.18
CA GLU A 590 16.25 -0.22 -25.56
C GLU A 590 16.87 -1.48 -24.92
N LYS A 591 16.07 -2.30 -24.22
CA LYS A 591 16.57 -3.53 -23.60
C LYS A 591 16.91 -4.64 -24.58
N ALA A 592 16.27 -4.66 -25.74
CA ALA A 592 16.55 -5.64 -26.78
C ALA A 592 17.89 -5.37 -27.48
N ILE A 593 18.42 -4.15 -27.35
CA ILE A 593 19.67 -3.72 -27.94
C ILE A 593 20.79 -3.88 -26.93
N SER A 594 21.74 -4.76 -27.24
CA SER A 594 22.95 -4.96 -26.43
C SER A 594 24.13 -4.09 -26.86
N ASP A 595 24.09 -3.55 -28.08
CA ASP A 595 25.18 -2.78 -28.68
C ASP A 595 24.85 -1.28 -28.64
N GLU A 596 25.66 -0.53 -27.89
CA GLU A 596 25.52 0.91 -27.70
C GLU A 596 25.73 1.74 -28.98
N SER A 597 26.28 1.13 -30.04
CA SER A 597 26.46 1.80 -31.34
C SER A 597 25.17 1.93 -32.15
N ILE A 598 24.10 1.23 -31.76
CA ILE A 598 22.80 1.30 -32.44
C ILE A 598 22.00 2.48 -31.91
N THR A 599 21.60 3.37 -32.82
CA THR A 599 20.71 4.49 -32.48
C THR A 599 19.26 4.05 -32.47
N VAL A 600 18.54 4.34 -31.39
CA VAL A 600 17.11 4.07 -31.26
C VAL A 600 16.31 5.35 -31.31
N ILE A 601 15.31 5.39 -32.18
CA ILE A 601 14.36 6.50 -32.26
C ILE A 601 12.97 5.94 -32.07
N THR A 602 12.31 6.31 -30.98
CA THR A 602 10.91 5.91 -30.76
C THR A 602 9.98 7.01 -31.21
N ILE A 603 9.05 6.67 -32.10
CA ILE A 603 7.94 7.53 -32.50
C ILE A 603 6.74 7.10 -31.67
N GLY A 604 6.32 8.00 -30.77
CA GLY A 604 5.14 7.82 -29.92
C GLY A 604 3.82 7.91 -30.68
N GLY A 605 2.79 8.34 -29.97
CA GLY A 605 1.48 8.65 -30.52
C GLY A 605 1.53 9.72 -31.61
N TRP A 606 0.41 9.88 -32.28
CA TRP A 606 0.24 10.88 -33.33
C TRP A 606 -0.02 12.25 -32.72
N ASN A 607 -0.68 12.28 -31.56
CA ASN A 607 -0.97 13.43 -30.73
C ASN A 607 -1.67 14.55 -31.53
N VAL A 608 -1.47 15.80 -31.12
CA VAL A 608 -1.94 16.99 -31.82
C VAL A 608 -0.96 17.33 -32.93
N ASP A 609 -1.35 17.03 -34.16
CA ASP A 609 -0.61 17.35 -35.38
C ASP A 609 -1.58 17.89 -36.43
N ASP A 610 -1.27 19.03 -37.06
CA ASP A 610 -2.17 19.69 -38.00
C ASP A 610 -2.59 18.79 -39.19
N GLU A 611 -1.71 17.89 -39.63
CA GLU A 611 -2.04 16.94 -40.70
C GLU A 611 -3.04 15.90 -40.21
N ILE A 612 -2.88 15.42 -38.97
CA ILE A 612 -3.79 14.48 -38.31
C ILE A 612 -5.14 15.10 -38.02
N ILE A 613 -5.19 16.33 -37.51
CA ILE A 613 -6.44 17.06 -37.28
C ILE A 613 -7.23 17.15 -38.59
N LYS A 614 -6.59 17.51 -39.71
CA LYS A 614 -7.26 17.50 -41.04
C LYS A 614 -7.78 16.13 -41.45
N VAL A 615 -7.12 15.04 -41.06
CA VAL A 615 -7.67 13.69 -41.28
C VAL A 615 -8.91 13.47 -40.44
N TYR A 616 -8.89 13.81 -39.15
CA TYR A 616 -10.04 13.66 -38.26
C TYR A 616 -11.24 14.44 -38.78
N LEU A 617 -11.05 15.67 -39.27
CA LEU A 617 -12.12 16.46 -39.90
C LEU A 617 -12.71 15.78 -41.15
N SER A 618 -11.86 15.19 -41.99
CA SER A 618 -12.32 14.40 -43.13
C SER A 618 -13.17 13.21 -42.68
N LEU A 619 -12.74 12.50 -41.64
CA LEU A 619 -13.47 11.35 -41.10
C LEU A 619 -14.81 11.74 -40.48
N ILE A 620 -14.85 12.87 -39.75
CA ILE A 620 -16.08 13.46 -39.18
C ILE A 620 -17.07 13.81 -40.29
N THR A 621 -16.58 14.39 -41.40
CA THR A 621 -17.41 14.72 -42.55
C THR A 621 -17.99 13.47 -43.22
N ASP A 622 -17.20 12.40 -43.27
CA ASP A 622 -17.55 11.10 -43.85
C ASP A 622 -18.29 10.17 -42.85
N ALA A 623 -18.66 10.67 -41.67
CA ALA A 623 -19.28 9.87 -40.61
C ALA A 623 -20.63 9.27 -41.05
N LYS A 624 -20.84 8.01 -40.70
CA LYS A 624 -22.04 7.24 -41.09
C LYS A 624 -23.04 7.19 -39.95
N ALA A 625 -24.33 7.16 -40.28
CA ALA A 625 -25.37 6.96 -39.29
C ALA A 625 -25.17 5.64 -38.53
N LEU A 626 -25.30 5.71 -37.21
CA LEU A 626 -25.25 4.55 -36.32
C LEU A 626 -26.66 3.96 -36.20
N PRO A 627 -26.86 2.64 -36.32
CA PRO A 627 -28.20 2.03 -36.26
C PRO A 627 -28.72 2.01 -34.82
N LEU A 628 -29.28 3.14 -34.36
CA LEU A 628 -29.74 3.33 -32.98
C LEU A 628 -30.81 2.31 -32.55
N GLU A 629 -31.65 1.88 -33.48
CA GLU A 629 -32.67 0.84 -33.24
C GLU A 629 -32.06 -0.50 -32.82
N GLU A 630 -30.83 -0.80 -33.27
CA GLU A 630 -30.12 -2.01 -32.86
C GLU A 630 -29.44 -1.85 -31.51
N LEU A 631 -28.99 -0.64 -31.18
CA LEU A 631 -28.33 -0.35 -29.90
C LEU A 631 -29.31 -0.40 -28.72
N GLY A 632 -30.53 0.11 -28.89
CA GLY A 632 -31.51 0.22 -27.80
C GLY A 632 -32.23 -1.07 -27.39
N LYS A 633 -31.99 -2.21 -28.06
CA LYS A 633 -32.75 -3.47 -27.79
C LYS A 633 -32.54 -4.03 -26.39
N GLU A 634 -31.40 -3.72 -25.77
CA GLU A 634 -31.01 -4.18 -24.43
C GLU A 634 -30.91 -3.03 -23.42
N ALA A 635 -31.62 -1.93 -23.69
CA ALA A 635 -31.52 -0.72 -22.87
C ALA A 635 -31.97 -0.95 -21.43
N GLU A 636 -31.12 -0.54 -20.48
CA GLU A 636 -31.43 -0.49 -19.05
C GLU A 636 -32.15 0.82 -18.70
N ILE A 637 -31.92 1.88 -19.49
CA ILE A 637 -32.45 3.21 -19.29
C ILE A 637 -33.35 3.58 -20.46
N VAL A 638 -34.61 3.83 -20.14
CA VAL A 638 -35.56 4.44 -21.08
C VAL A 638 -35.54 5.93 -20.86
N LEU A 639 -34.96 6.68 -21.79
CA LEU A 639 -35.02 8.14 -21.74
C LEU A 639 -36.48 8.56 -22.00
N GLN A 640 -37.06 9.24 -21.02
CA GLN A 640 -38.39 9.81 -21.14
C GLN A 640 -38.24 11.24 -21.62
N ALA A 641 -38.82 11.57 -22.78
CA ALA A 641 -39.03 12.95 -23.16
C ALA A 641 -39.93 13.57 -22.09
N SER A 642 -39.34 14.34 -21.18
CA SER A 642 -40.13 15.07 -20.21
C SER A 642 -40.83 16.17 -20.99
N LYS A 643 -42.17 16.19 -20.97
CA LYS A 643 -42.98 17.31 -21.46
C LYS A 643 -42.80 18.55 -20.54
N VAL A 644 -41.56 18.87 -20.14
CA VAL A 644 -41.29 19.97 -19.20
C VAL A 644 -41.64 21.31 -19.83
N GLY A 645 -41.46 21.45 -21.15
CA GLY A 645 -41.95 22.62 -21.89
C GLY A 645 -43.47 22.76 -21.93
N ALA A 646 -44.23 21.65 -21.91
CA ALA A 646 -45.69 21.73 -21.84
C ALA A 646 -46.16 22.19 -20.45
N THR A 647 -45.50 21.75 -19.37
CA THR A 647 -45.86 22.19 -18.02
C THR A 647 -45.46 23.64 -17.72
N LEU A 648 -44.39 24.17 -18.32
CA LEU A 648 -44.03 25.58 -18.16
C LEU A 648 -44.97 26.48 -18.97
N LYS A 649 -45.33 26.09 -20.21
CA LYS A 649 -46.29 26.84 -21.00
C LYS A 649 -47.72 26.73 -20.47
N GLU A 650 -48.13 25.56 -19.97
CA GLU A 650 -49.41 25.41 -19.26
C GLU A 650 -49.40 26.13 -17.90
N ALA A 651 -48.24 26.33 -17.26
CA ALA A 651 -48.13 27.13 -16.04
C ALA A 651 -48.10 28.64 -16.32
N GLU A 652 -47.46 29.08 -17.41
CA GLU A 652 -47.48 30.47 -17.88
C GLU A 652 -48.88 30.85 -18.41
N ASP A 653 -49.52 29.98 -19.21
CA ASP A 653 -50.90 30.16 -19.67
C ASP A 653 -51.89 30.16 -18.47
N HIS A 654 -51.63 29.37 -17.42
CA HIS A 654 -52.42 29.43 -16.17
C HIS A 654 -52.10 30.63 -15.26
N GLU A 655 -50.93 31.28 -15.39
CA GLU A 655 -50.62 32.52 -14.68
C GLU A 655 -51.18 33.76 -15.41
N GLU A 656 -51.23 33.75 -16.75
CA GLU A 656 -51.93 34.81 -17.51
C GLU A 656 -53.44 34.80 -17.25
N ASP A 657 -54.08 33.63 -17.17
CA ASP A 657 -55.50 33.53 -16.79
C ASP A 657 -55.78 34.04 -15.36
N LYS A 658 -54.84 33.88 -14.43
CA LYS A 658 -54.96 34.41 -13.06
C LYS A 658 -54.75 35.92 -12.95
N HIS A 659 -54.01 36.51 -13.89
CA HIS A 659 -53.81 37.96 -13.93
C HIS A 659 -54.97 38.71 -14.61
N GLU A 660 -55.77 38.06 -15.46
CA GLU A 660 -57.03 38.64 -15.94
C GLU A 660 -58.16 38.58 -14.90
N GLU A 661 -58.22 37.54 -14.06
CA GLU A 661 -59.27 37.41 -13.02
C GLU A 661 -59.08 38.41 -11.85
N ASN A 662 -57.84 38.84 -11.57
CA ASN A 662 -57.54 39.84 -10.52
C ASN A 662 -57.65 41.31 -10.97
N LYS A 663 -57.99 41.60 -12.23
CA LYS A 663 -58.21 42.99 -12.70
C LYS A 663 -59.67 43.46 -12.59
N SER A 664 -60.60 42.60 -12.14
CA SER A 664 -62.01 42.97 -11.93
C SER A 664 -62.40 43.30 -10.49
N GLU A 665 -61.50 43.18 -9.51
CA GLU A 665 -61.85 43.36 -8.08
C GLU A 665 -61.42 44.70 -7.43
N ASP A 666 -60.84 45.64 -8.18
CA ASP A 666 -60.35 46.91 -7.60
C ASP A 666 -61.16 48.14 -8.03
N LYS A 667 -62.48 48.08 -7.78
CA LYS A 667 -63.39 49.24 -7.81
C LYS A 667 -64.41 49.11 -6.69
N ASN A 668 -64.05 49.49 -5.46
CA ASN A 668 -64.94 50.12 -4.47
C ASN A 668 -64.19 50.30 -3.13
N GLU A 669 -63.38 51.34 -3.01
CA GLU A 669 -63.13 51.94 -1.70
C GLU A 669 -63.25 53.47 -1.82
N GLU A 670 -64.45 53.94 -1.45
CA GLU A 670 -64.70 55.35 -1.10
C GLU A 670 -64.02 55.67 0.24
N PRO A 671 -63.50 56.90 0.42
CA PRO A 671 -62.84 57.30 1.65
C PRO A 671 -63.89 57.74 2.69
N SER A 672 -63.94 57.07 3.85
CA SER A 672 -64.74 57.52 4.99
C SER A 672 -63.93 58.47 5.88
N GLU A 673 -64.45 59.68 6.03
CA GLU A 673 -64.04 60.74 6.97
C GLU A 673 -64.21 60.35 8.46
N ASP A 674 -63.28 60.86 9.28
CA ASP A 674 -63.32 61.25 10.69
C ASP A 674 -64.36 60.64 11.67
N LYS A 675 -63.83 60.00 12.74
CA LYS A 675 -63.97 60.46 14.15
C LYS A 675 -63.09 59.72 15.14
#